data_AF-A0A8S0WI66-F1
#
_entry.id   AF-A0A8S0WI66-F1
#
_cell.length_a   1.000
_cell.length_b   1.000
_cell.length_c   1.000
_cell.angle_alpha   90.00
_cell.angle_beta   90.00
_cell.angle_gamma   90.00
#
_symmetry.space_group_name_H-M   'P 1'
#
loop_
_entity.id
_entity.type
_entity.pdbx_description
1 polymer ?
#
loop_
_entity_poly.entity_id
_entity_poly.type
_entity_poly.pdbx_seq_one_letter_code
_entity_poly.pdbx_strand_id
1 'polypeptide(L)'
;MNSEVSDLTSNLTSNDSEIDDDMEADNGPCKDVKMPGLDAGYTENAGALTNTLEKRVRFILLPINTHGQQDAALELMKVDGKLKNRKKLAGTRRNEQSSAPVEVPRAISEGRDADHPINVDSWDAYDMITWSLREVEASPDLTTSGVAVPKKLESAQPRTFYGPHGEAYDLLLCLHFGRELALVEFFFDKIEANYVDGGLKHMKQPQESVLEVMTFETYRAKSSWDILEILCHKDAITVTEMPFEKVSFDKKGLQTLQQSFKNTISIQGAPIESLKRPIDLVASDYSIEVQDVPNIHLQNGTLEQLLEVSQDQEGKVLNALDFLFAQSLWLLCEVFSSDMAAWFATDRPLDKTPIPVKDIRWGLAVLAWALTYWHIDSDGFNTFIDVLCSSKLWIFGVSSRDMSAMIERFLQPDFKLEQPNAGDLDGPLPKCLANLEIGNRIWDLEAVLLPPNTRLIMRANVAHAVFTPEHSICHGRHFYATSTMQDTVASLIHSFVIGTYITNMSHTPSRLLLRRMMEFYHWAIVRGEVFNDAFCLQEHIPDVDTIEGLVDLLCVCNLNILGNVLDHRTYSAPNETKDQPASLVQRLLQEMWDMNNIPPNERKHMCYARGRALDVFCWICAYLTVTLSSQAVDLPALFLAHQSHSILNYKAQAVMQAYSGAPRCNVANLREQIKNALQLDTKAFEMWQSNMILSKIETDSLLLGDLSRFTILRPIGVLDGLLGIHYLLICNC
;
A
#
# COMPACT_ATOMS: atom_id res chain seq x y z
N MET A 1 -7.77 -19.22 -57.60
CA MET A 1 -6.78 -20.31 -57.70
C MET A 1 -6.73 -20.92 -56.30
N ASN A 2 -7.64 -21.85 -55.99
CA ASN A 2 -7.51 -23.30 -56.28
C ASN A 2 -6.42 -23.88 -55.36
N SER A 3 -6.81 -24.42 -54.21
CA SER A 3 -7.02 -25.88 -53.94
C SER A 3 -5.69 -26.53 -53.51
N GLU A 4 -5.63 -27.44 -52.53
CA GLU A 4 -6.47 -28.63 -52.36
C GLU A 4 -6.83 -28.98 -50.91
N VAL A 5 -7.76 -29.93 -50.77
CA VAL A 5 -8.26 -30.56 -49.53
C VAL A 5 -8.15 -32.08 -49.70
N SER A 6 -7.64 -32.78 -48.68
CA SER A 6 -7.85 -34.22 -48.39
C SER A 6 -6.92 -34.62 -47.23
N ASP A 7 -7.21 -35.57 -46.35
CA ASP A 7 -8.45 -36.15 -45.83
C ASP A 7 -8.01 -37.07 -44.66
N LEU A 8 -8.88 -37.33 -43.68
CA LEU A 8 -8.99 -38.64 -42.98
C LEU A 8 -9.99 -38.57 -41.82
N THR A 9 -11.25 -38.89 -42.13
CA THR A 9 -12.27 -39.27 -41.14
C THR A 9 -12.29 -40.79 -40.95
N SER A 10 -12.38 -41.27 -39.70
CA SER A 10 -13.43 -42.22 -39.25
C SER A 10 -13.06 -42.94 -37.95
N ASN A 11 -13.90 -42.82 -36.92
CA ASN A 11 -14.71 -43.96 -36.43
C ASN A 11 -15.72 -43.51 -35.37
N LEU A 12 -16.97 -43.96 -35.55
CA LEU A 12 -18.11 -43.81 -34.64
C LEU A 12 -18.45 -45.18 -34.06
N THR A 13 -18.91 -45.20 -32.79
CA THR A 13 -19.91 -46.10 -32.17
C THR A 13 -19.89 -45.80 -30.67
N SER A 14 -20.84 -45.04 -30.11
CA SER A 14 -22.18 -45.45 -29.70
C SER A 14 -22.21 -46.31 -28.44
N ASN A 15 -22.88 -45.83 -27.38
CA ASN A 15 -23.86 -46.60 -26.61
C ASN A 15 -24.66 -45.66 -25.71
N ASP A 16 -25.96 -45.57 -25.98
CA ASP A 16 -26.95 -45.03 -25.06
C ASP A 16 -27.31 -46.06 -23.98
N SER A 17 -27.70 -45.59 -22.80
CA SER A 17 -28.65 -46.31 -21.94
C SER A 17 -29.33 -45.35 -20.97
N GLU A 18 -30.61 -45.08 -21.21
CA GLU A 18 -31.55 -44.52 -20.23
C GLU A 18 -31.79 -45.53 -19.09
N ILE A 19 -32.28 -45.04 -17.93
CA ILE A 19 -33.43 -45.59 -17.17
C ILE A 19 -33.62 -44.79 -15.86
N ASP A 20 -34.72 -44.05 -15.83
CA ASP A 20 -35.72 -43.76 -14.77
C ASP A 20 -35.40 -43.86 -13.25
N ASP A 21 -35.70 -42.74 -12.58
CA ASP A 21 -36.62 -42.52 -11.43
C ASP A 21 -36.62 -43.33 -10.11
N ASP A 22 -37.06 -42.58 -9.09
CA ASP A 22 -37.85 -42.91 -7.89
C ASP A 22 -37.20 -43.14 -6.49
N MET A 23 -37.73 -42.35 -5.54
CA MET A 23 -37.93 -42.64 -4.08
C MET A 23 -36.70 -42.82 -3.16
N GLU A 24 -36.72 -42.53 -1.85
CA GLU A 24 -37.63 -41.78 -0.96
C GLU A 24 -36.83 -41.26 0.26
N ALA A 25 -37.47 -40.52 1.18
CA ALA A 25 -36.83 -40.04 2.42
C ALA A 25 -36.97 -41.03 3.61
N ASP A 26 -35.99 -41.08 4.52
CA ASP A 26 -36.25 -41.48 5.92
C ASP A 26 -35.24 -40.91 6.97
N ASN A 27 -35.53 -41.12 8.25
CA ASN A 27 -35.16 -40.25 9.38
C ASN A 27 -34.16 -40.87 10.39
N GLY A 28 -33.03 -40.19 10.63
CA GLY A 28 -32.27 -40.18 11.92
C GLY A 28 -31.73 -41.52 12.49
N PRO A 29 -31.28 -41.56 13.76
CA PRO A 29 -30.98 -40.46 14.70
C PRO A 29 -29.54 -40.50 15.30
N CYS A 30 -29.15 -39.42 16.00
CA CYS A 30 -27.89 -39.30 16.76
C CYS A 30 -27.71 -40.33 17.89
N LYS A 31 -26.46 -40.72 18.19
CA LYS A 31 -26.03 -41.23 19.51
C LYS A 31 -24.62 -40.78 19.93
N ASP A 32 -24.58 -40.15 21.09
CA ASP A 32 -23.59 -40.22 22.18
C ASP A 32 -22.13 -40.63 21.88
N VAL A 33 -21.19 -39.70 22.12
CA VAL A 33 -19.84 -40.02 22.59
C VAL A 33 -19.56 -39.24 23.89
N LYS A 34 -19.12 -39.96 24.93
CA LYS A 34 -18.91 -39.44 26.29
C LYS A 34 -17.50 -38.87 26.49
N MET A 35 -17.39 -37.82 27.30
CA MET A 35 -16.12 -37.42 27.91
C MET A 35 -15.83 -38.21 29.20
N PRO A 36 -14.58 -38.63 29.44
CA PRO A 36 -13.92 -38.65 30.74
C PRO A 36 -12.92 -37.47 30.85
N GLY A 37 -12.49 -37.00 32.02
CA GLY A 37 -12.82 -37.35 33.39
C GLY A 37 -11.87 -36.56 34.30
N LEU A 38 -12.41 -35.75 35.22
CA LEU A 38 -11.63 -35.03 36.23
C LEU A 38 -11.36 -35.96 37.41
N ASP A 39 -10.12 -36.01 37.89
CA ASP A 39 -9.82 -36.58 39.20
C ASP A 39 -8.73 -35.76 39.92
N ALA A 40 -8.70 -35.85 41.25
CA ALA A 40 -8.16 -34.80 42.12
C ALA A 40 -6.81 -35.14 42.78
N GLY A 41 -6.12 -34.08 43.23
CA GLY A 41 -5.14 -34.16 44.33
C GLY A 41 -3.76 -33.58 44.01
N TYR A 42 -3.40 -32.48 44.67
CA TYR A 42 -2.49 -32.51 45.83
C TYR A 42 -2.36 -31.11 46.46
N THR A 43 -2.38 -31.05 47.78
CA THR A 43 -2.18 -29.84 48.59
C THR A 43 -0.75 -29.75 49.13
N GLU A 44 -0.43 -28.60 49.72
CA GLU A 44 0.76 -28.30 50.55
C GLU A 44 2.06 -27.93 49.81
N ASN A 45 2.34 -26.62 49.77
CA ASN A 45 3.48 -26.11 50.51
C ASN A 45 3.28 -24.63 50.87
N ALA A 46 3.43 -24.31 52.15
CA ALA A 46 3.41 -22.94 52.68
C ALA A 46 4.71 -22.71 53.44
N GLY A 47 5.41 -21.60 53.17
CA GLY A 47 6.57 -21.23 53.98
C GLY A 47 7.55 -20.24 53.33
N ALA A 48 7.66 -19.07 53.95
CA ALA A 48 8.80 -18.15 53.92
C ALA A 48 9.27 -17.58 52.56
N LEU A 49 8.85 -16.32 52.29
CA LEU A 49 9.80 -15.21 52.47
C LEU A 49 9.04 -13.90 52.79
N THR A 50 9.04 -13.51 54.07
CA THR A 50 8.43 -12.26 54.54
C THR A 50 9.46 -11.14 54.67
N ASN A 51 9.07 -9.94 54.26
CA ASN A 51 9.56 -8.64 54.73
C ASN A 51 11.08 -8.37 54.70
N THR A 52 11.56 -7.71 53.64
CA THR A 52 12.51 -6.60 53.80
C THR A 52 12.39 -5.57 52.67
N LEU A 53 11.88 -4.37 52.96
CA LEU A 53 12.42 -3.04 52.56
C LEU A 53 11.35 -1.95 52.70
N GLU A 54 11.24 -1.39 53.91
CA GLU A 54 10.62 -0.08 54.09
C GLU A 54 11.56 1.06 53.63
N LYS A 55 10.97 2.09 53.01
CA LYS A 55 11.43 3.51 53.02
C LYS A 55 12.81 3.84 52.39
N ARG A 56 12.77 4.53 51.24
CA ARG A 56 13.09 5.99 51.12
C ARG A 56 13.26 6.43 49.66
N VAL A 57 12.36 7.27 49.17
CA VAL A 57 12.67 8.25 48.10
C VAL A 57 12.14 9.61 48.55
N ARG A 58 12.98 10.65 48.47
CA ARG A 58 12.60 12.04 48.74
C ARG A 58 12.19 12.69 47.43
N PHE A 59 11.03 13.34 47.40
CA PHE A 59 10.69 14.24 46.31
C PHE A 59 11.44 15.56 46.47
N ILE A 60 12.14 15.98 45.41
CA ILE A 60 12.63 17.37 45.26
C ILE A 60 11.67 18.05 44.31
N LEU A 61 10.84 18.95 44.83
CA LEU A 61 10.08 19.90 44.01
C LEU A 61 11.01 21.08 43.66
N LEU A 62 11.28 21.26 42.37
CA LEU A 62 11.86 22.50 41.85
C LEU A 62 10.71 23.42 41.39
N PRO A 63 10.60 24.65 41.91
CA PRO A 63 9.59 25.59 41.44
C PRO A 63 10.00 26.22 40.10
N ILE A 64 9.16 26.07 39.08
CA ILE A 64 9.29 26.84 37.84
C ILE A 64 8.81 28.27 38.13
N ASN A 65 9.72 29.22 37.96
CA ASN A 65 9.53 30.61 38.31
C ASN A 65 9.12 31.39 37.05
N THR A 66 7.88 31.88 36.98
CA THR A 66 7.36 32.63 35.82
C THR A 66 7.15 34.11 36.14
N HIS A 67 8.19 34.90 35.87
CA HIS A 67 8.12 36.37 35.80
C HIS A 67 8.93 36.84 34.59
N GLY A 68 8.30 37.59 33.67
CA GLY A 68 8.96 38.04 32.45
C GLY A 68 8.02 38.63 31.39
N GLN A 69 7.53 39.85 31.65
CA GLN A 69 7.07 40.83 30.65
C GLN A 69 5.83 40.50 29.78
N GLN A 70 4.69 41.04 30.21
CA GLN A 70 3.77 41.73 29.30
C GLN A 70 4.30 43.15 29.03
N ASP A 71 4.17 43.67 27.81
CA ASP A 71 3.65 45.04 27.56
C ASP A 71 3.44 45.31 26.05
N ALA A 72 2.57 46.30 25.77
CA ALA A 72 2.12 46.78 24.44
C ALA A 72 1.33 45.75 23.59
N ALA A 73 0.03 45.90 23.30
CA ALA A 73 -0.74 47.12 23.10
C ALA A 73 -2.25 46.90 23.35
N LEU A 74 -2.87 47.81 24.10
CA LEU A 74 -4.31 47.87 24.32
C LEU A 74 -4.81 49.27 23.94
N GLU A 75 -5.35 49.44 22.73
CA GLU A 75 -6.26 50.55 22.44
C GLU A 75 -7.12 50.29 21.20
N LEU A 76 -8.41 49.98 21.39
CA LEU A 76 -9.51 50.80 20.87
C LEU A 76 -10.92 50.27 21.29
N MET A 77 -11.62 51.19 21.95
CA MET A 77 -13.05 51.30 22.30
C MET A 77 -14.07 50.34 21.62
N LYS A 78 -14.85 49.58 22.41
CA LYS A 78 -16.22 49.90 22.94
C LYS A 78 -17.33 50.08 21.89
N VAL A 79 -18.48 49.40 22.10
CA VAL A 79 -19.86 49.95 22.20
C VAL A 79 -20.82 48.86 22.78
N ASP A 80 -21.90 49.30 23.43
CA ASP A 80 -23.01 48.60 24.13
C ASP A 80 -23.49 47.20 23.62
N GLY A 81 -24.22 46.37 24.41
CA GLY A 81 -24.65 46.46 25.82
C GLY A 81 -26.07 45.90 26.10
N LYS A 82 -26.34 45.47 27.36
CA LYS A 82 -27.68 45.19 27.99
C LYS A 82 -28.39 43.87 27.53
N LEU A 83 -29.23 43.14 28.31
CA LEU A 83 -29.75 43.25 29.70
C LEU A 83 -30.43 41.94 30.24
N LYS A 84 -30.39 41.70 31.58
CA LYS A 84 -31.43 41.10 32.49
C LYS A 84 -31.86 39.60 32.48
N ASN A 85 -31.47 38.91 33.55
CA ASN A 85 -32.28 38.44 34.72
C ASN A 85 -33.60 37.61 34.61
N ARG A 86 -33.60 36.44 35.30
CA ARG A 86 -34.56 35.94 36.33
C ARG A 86 -33.94 34.67 36.98
N LYS A 87 -33.67 34.50 38.29
CA LYS A 87 -34.53 34.42 39.52
C LYS A 87 -35.68 33.41 39.37
N LYS A 88 -35.99 32.49 40.31
CA LYS A 88 -35.65 32.38 41.75
C LYS A 88 -36.07 31.01 42.34
N LEU A 89 -35.72 30.81 43.62
CA LEU A 89 -36.28 29.90 44.65
C LEU A 89 -35.48 28.64 45.02
N ALA A 90 -35.85 28.08 46.19
CA ALA A 90 -34.96 27.46 47.18
C ALA A 90 -35.73 26.79 48.34
N GLY A 91 -35.12 25.79 49.00
CA GLY A 91 -35.53 25.24 50.32
C GLY A 91 -35.10 23.76 50.49
N THR A 92 -34.18 23.36 51.39
CA THR A 92 -34.28 23.12 52.86
C THR A 92 -35.27 22.01 53.28
N ARG A 93 -35.01 21.04 54.19
CA ARG A 93 -33.88 20.69 55.11
C ARG A 93 -34.14 19.33 55.83
N ARG A 94 -33.08 18.54 56.18
CA ARG A 94 -32.96 17.56 57.32
C ARG A 94 -33.89 16.30 57.34
N ASN A 95 -33.62 15.14 57.99
CA ASN A 95 -32.55 14.71 58.94
C ASN A 95 -32.33 13.15 58.99
N GLU A 96 -31.10 12.71 59.31
CA GLU A 96 -30.64 11.56 60.16
C GLU A 96 -30.96 10.04 59.94
N GLN A 97 -29.86 9.24 59.92
CA GLN A 97 -29.63 7.86 60.46
C GLN A 97 -30.37 6.65 59.79
N SER A 98 -29.79 5.44 59.62
CA SER A 98 -28.69 4.73 60.32
C SER A 98 -28.03 3.57 59.49
N SER A 99 -26.95 2.98 60.03
CA SER A 99 -26.33 1.65 59.74
C SER A 99 -25.79 1.30 58.33
N ALA A 100 -24.49 0.92 58.28
CA ALA A 100 -23.88 0.15 57.20
C ALA A 100 -23.97 -1.38 57.50
N PRO A 101 -23.75 -2.25 56.49
CA PRO A 101 -22.37 -2.75 56.30
C PRO A 101 -21.87 -2.66 54.85
N VAL A 102 -20.59 -3.00 54.68
CA VAL A 102 -19.80 -2.88 53.45
C VAL A 102 -20.27 -3.87 52.36
N GLU A 103 -20.57 -3.36 51.17
CA GLU A 103 -20.63 -4.15 49.93
C GLU A 103 -19.61 -3.67 48.89
N VAL A 104 -19.14 -4.61 48.07
CA VAL A 104 -18.10 -4.42 47.06
C VAL A 104 -18.66 -3.65 45.85
N PRO A 105 -18.03 -2.56 45.37
CA PRO A 105 -18.52 -1.83 44.21
C PRO A 105 -18.49 -2.67 42.92
N ARG A 106 -19.66 -3.11 42.46
CA ARG A 106 -19.90 -3.46 41.04
C ARG A 106 -19.83 -2.17 40.22
N ALA A 107 -18.84 -2.07 39.33
CA ALA A 107 -18.82 -1.08 38.27
C ALA A 107 -19.06 -1.76 36.90
N ILE A 108 -19.56 -0.98 35.94
CA ILE A 108 -20.00 -1.31 34.56
C ILE A 108 -21.51 -1.56 34.43
N SER A 109 -22.29 -0.47 34.43
CA SER A 109 -23.60 -0.38 33.77
C SER A 109 -24.12 1.07 33.70
N GLU A 110 -23.48 1.95 32.92
CA GLU A 110 -24.03 3.29 32.60
C GLU A 110 -23.91 3.57 31.10
N GLY A 111 -24.94 4.19 30.50
CA GLY A 111 -24.91 4.67 29.11
C GLY A 111 -25.95 4.11 28.12
N ARG A 112 -27.23 3.99 28.50
CA ARG A 112 -28.37 3.87 27.55
C ARG A 112 -29.69 4.43 28.11
N ASP A 113 -29.94 5.72 27.98
CA ASP A 113 -31.32 6.26 27.99
C ASP A 113 -31.42 7.62 27.26
N ALA A 114 -32.61 7.97 26.79
CA ALA A 114 -32.91 9.15 25.97
C ALA A 114 -32.67 10.49 26.70
N ASP A 115 -32.75 10.50 28.02
CA ASP A 115 -32.50 11.69 28.85
C ASP A 115 -30.99 11.96 29.08
N HIS A 116 -30.11 11.03 28.69
CA HIS A 116 -28.65 11.14 28.82
C HIS A 116 -27.95 10.81 27.49
N PRO A 117 -28.08 11.66 26.46
CA PRO A 117 -27.41 11.45 25.18
C PRO A 117 -25.88 11.42 25.35
N ILE A 118 -25.21 10.56 24.57
CA ILE A 118 -23.74 10.53 24.49
C ILE A 118 -23.26 11.91 24.02
N ASN A 119 -22.48 12.59 24.85
CA ASN A 119 -21.84 13.85 24.46
C ASN A 119 -20.70 13.58 23.49
N VAL A 120 -21.03 13.53 22.19
CA VAL A 120 -20.07 13.32 21.10
C VAL A 120 -19.06 14.47 20.95
N ASP A 121 -19.34 15.64 21.54
CA ASP A 121 -18.44 16.80 21.52
C ASP A 121 -17.42 16.78 22.68
N SER A 122 -17.45 15.79 23.59
CA SER A 122 -16.47 15.67 24.70
C SER A 122 -15.32 14.69 24.43
N TRP A 123 -15.14 14.25 23.18
CA TRP A 123 -14.01 13.37 22.79
C TRP A 123 -12.66 14.10 22.71
N ASP A 124 -12.65 15.42 22.56
CA ASP A 124 -11.44 16.26 22.42
C ASP A 124 -10.48 16.25 23.65
N ALA A 125 -10.84 15.56 24.73
CA ALA A 125 -10.02 15.47 25.95
C ALA A 125 -9.20 14.17 26.08
N TYR A 126 -9.46 13.13 25.28
CA TYR A 126 -8.81 11.82 25.46
C TYR A 126 -7.39 11.75 24.84
N ASP A 127 -7.13 12.52 23.78
CA ASP A 127 -5.84 12.51 23.07
C ASP A 127 -4.72 13.29 23.79
N MET A 128 -5.03 14.11 24.80
CA MET A 128 -4.02 14.86 25.57
C MET A 128 -3.56 14.18 26.87
N ILE A 129 -4.18 13.08 27.30
CA ILE A 129 -3.82 12.37 28.56
C ILE A 129 -3.45 10.90 28.31
N THR A 130 -2.63 10.66 27.28
CA THR A 130 -1.86 9.42 27.12
C THR A 130 -0.34 9.64 27.04
N TRP A 131 0.12 10.87 27.28
CA TRP A 131 1.53 11.23 27.49
C TRP A 131 1.87 11.28 28.98
N SER A 132 1.80 10.13 29.66
CA SER A 132 2.20 10.01 31.06
C SER A 132 2.77 8.63 31.37
N LEU A 133 4.07 8.60 31.67
CA LEU A 133 4.79 7.55 32.39
C LEU A 133 4.55 6.11 31.90
N ARG A 134 5.27 5.69 30.87
CA ARG A 134 5.52 4.26 30.61
C ARG A 134 6.74 3.82 31.41
N GLU A 135 6.63 2.70 32.13
CA GLU A 135 7.82 1.96 32.55
C GLU A 135 8.57 1.48 31.30
N VAL A 136 9.90 1.59 31.32
CA VAL A 136 10.74 0.99 30.29
C VAL A 136 10.81 -0.50 30.58
N GLU A 137 9.86 -1.25 30.03
CA GLU A 137 10.03 -2.70 29.84
C GLU A 137 11.36 -2.94 29.12
N ALA A 138 12.10 -3.97 29.54
CA ALA A 138 13.41 -4.24 29.00
C ALA A 138 13.35 -4.42 27.48
N SER A 139 14.16 -3.64 26.75
CA SER A 139 14.24 -3.72 25.30
C SER A 139 14.69 -5.14 24.90
N PRO A 140 14.03 -5.80 23.92
CA PRO A 140 14.52 -7.06 23.41
C PRO A 140 15.92 -6.88 22.83
N ASP A 141 16.80 -7.83 23.13
CA ASP A 141 18.22 -7.67 22.85
C ASP A 141 18.60 -8.24 21.48
N LEU A 142 18.68 -7.38 20.47
CA LEU A 142 19.20 -7.74 19.13
C LEU A 142 20.62 -8.31 19.17
N THR A 143 21.42 -7.95 20.19
CA THR A 143 22.84 -8.28 20.32
C THR A 143 23.10 -9.59 21.06
N THR A 144 22.14 -10.09 21.85
CA THR A 144 22.31 -11.32 22.66
C THR A 144 21.19 -12.36 22.55
N SER A 145 20.27 -12.23 21.58
CA SER A 145 19.36 -13.33 21.21
C SER A 145 20.16 -14.62 21.01
N GLY A 146 20.01 -15.62 21.90
CA GLY A 146 20.94 -16.76 22.06
C GLY A 146 21.01 -17.77 20.92
N VAL A 147 20.63 -17.39 19.71
CA VAL A 147 20.81 -18.11 18.46
C VAL A 147 22.22 -17.80 17.96
N ALA A 148 23.02 -18.84 17.69
CA ALA A 148 24.33 -18.65 17.07
C ALA A 148 24.14 -18.16 15.62
N VAL A 149 24.73 -17.02 15.29
CA VAL A 149 24.79 -16.53 13.91
C VAL A 149 25.60 -17.54 13.07
N PRO A 150 25.06 -18.06 11.95
CA PRO A 150 25.79 -18.93 11.03
C PRO A 150 27.07 -18.26 10.53
N LYS A 151 28.03 -19.05 10.02
CA LYS A 151 29.16 -18.47 9.29
C LYS A 151 28.71 -18.14 7.87
N LYS A 152 29.03 -16.95 7.39
CA LYS A 152 28.81 -16.57 5.99
C LYS A 152 29.59 -17.47 5.03
N LEU A 153 28.97 -17.68 3.87
CA LEU A 153 29.46 -18.40 2.71
C LEU A 153 29.77 -17.40 1.60
N GLU A 154 30.92 -17.57 0.96
CA GLU A 154 31.35 -16.75 -0.17
C GLU A 154 30.94 -17.40 -1.51
N SER A 155 30.50 -16.59 -2.48
CA SER A 155 30.35 -17.02 -3.88
C SER A 155 31.69 -17.53 -4.44
N ALA A 156 31.66 -18.51 -5.34
CA ALA A 156 32.89 -19.12 -5.89
C ALA A 156 33.77 -18.14 -6.70
N GLN A 157 33.17 -17.07 -7.21
CA GLN A 157 33.84 -16.02 -7.98
C GLN A 157 33.12 -14.67 -7.78
N PRO A 158 33.81 -13.52 -7.90
CA PRO A 158 33.16 -12.21 -7.90
C PRO A 158 32.17 -12.08 -9.07
N ARG A 159 31.11 -11.29 -8.87
CA ARG A 159 30.13 -10.91 -9.90
C ARG A 159 30.25 -9.41 -10.19
N THR A 160 30.18 -9.03 -11.46
CA THR A 160 30.34 -7.63 -11.89
C THR A 160 28.99 -6.96 -12.09
N PHE A 161 28.73 -5.91 -11.30
CA PHE A 161 27.56 -5.05 -11.42
C PHE A 161 27.94 -3.73 -12.06
N TYR A 162 26.96 -3.05 -12.65
CA TYR A 162 27.20 -1.77 -13.30
C TYR A 162 26.38 -0.64 -12.66
N GLY A 163 27.06 0.48 -12.45
CA GLY A 163 26.45 1.76 -12.11
C GLY A 163 25.64 2.35 -13.29
N PRO A 164 24.94 3.48 -13.08
CA PRO A 164 24.03 4.02 -14.08
C PRO A 164 24.73 4.44 -15.38
N HIS A 165 26.03 4.75 -15.35
CA HIS A 165 26.84 5.12 -16.53
C HIS A 165 27.83 4.02 -16.95
N GLY A 166 27.63 2.78 -16.49
CA GLY A 166 28.46 1.63 -16.86
C GLY A 166 29.73 1.47 -16.03
N GLU A 167 29.83 2.13 -14.89
CA GLU A 167 30.92 1.92 -13.93
C GLU A 167 30.86 0.49 -13.38
N ALA A 168 31.92 -0.30 -13.53
CA ALA A 168 31.95 -1.70 -13.09
C ALA A 168 32.31 -1.84 -11.59
N TYR A 169 31.59 -2.70 -10.88
CA TYR A 169 31.77 -3.01 -9.47
C TYR A 169 31.79 -4.52 -9.27
N ASP A 170 32.97 -5.08 -8.96
CA ASP A 170 33.13 -6.50 -8.67
C ASP A 170 32.81 -6.78 -7.19
N LEU A 171 31.79 -7.60 -6.93
CA LEU A 171 31.38 -8.00 -5.59
C LEU A 171 31.55 -9.50 -5.39
N LEU A 172 32.25 -9.88 -4.31
CA LEU A 172 32.23 -11.26 -3.80
C LEU A 172 31.06 -11.38 -2.84
N LEU A 173 30.07 -12.22 -3.17
CA LEU A 173 28.83 -12.32 -2.42
C LEU A 173 29.06 -13.07 -1.11
N CYS A 174 28.50 -12.58 -0.01
CA CYS A 174 28.76 -13.13 1.33
C CYS A 174 27.45 -13.30 2.12
N LEU A 175 26.87 -14.49 2.13
CA LEU A 175 25.51 -14.76 2.65
C LEU A 175 25.51 -15.91 3.68
N HIS A 176 24.58 -15.87 4.65
CA HIS A 176 24.57 -16.80 5.78
C HIS A 176 24.21 -18.25 5.45
N PHE A 177 23.47 -18.49 4.36
CA PHE A 177 23.16 -19.85 3.89
C PHE A 177 23.29 -20.00 2.38
N GLY A 178 23.58 -21.22 1.94
CA GLY A 178 23.88 -21.52 0.54
C GLY A 178 22.67 -21.44 -0.39
N ARG A 179 21.45 -21.49 0.15
CA ARG A 179 20.19 -21.38 -0.58
C ARG A 179 19.99 -19.97 -1.12
N GLU A 180 20.14 -18.97 -0.27
CA GLU A 180 20.09 -17.55 -0.60
C GLU A 180 21.24 -17.19 -1.54
N LEU A 181 22.45 -17.72 -1.30
CA LEU A 181 23.59 -17.51 -2.18
C LEU A 181 23.32 -18.02 -3.61
N ALA A 182 22.84 -19.26 -3.76
CA ALA A 182 22.52 -19.83 -5.07
C ALA A 182 21.36 -19.12 -5.79
N LEU A 183 20.37 -18.63 -5.03
CA LEU A 183 19.25 -17.83 -5.57
C LEU A 183 19.72 -16.47 -6.08
N VAL A 184 20.62 -15.81 -5.35
CA VAL A 184 21.22 -14.53 -5.75
C VAL A 184 22.15 -14.70 -6.96
N GLU A 185 22.99 -15.75 -6.99
CA GLU A 185 23.80 -16.10 -8.15
C GLU A 185 22.92 -16.36 -9.40
N PHE A 186 21.77 -17.03 -9.26
CA PHE A 186 20.83 -17.24 -10.36
C PHE A 186 20.20 -15.93 -10.88
N PHE A 187 19.80 -15.00 -10.00
CA PHE A 187 19.31 -13.69 -10.46
C PHE A 187 20.37 -12.96 -11.28
N PHE A 188 21.64 -13.08 -10.88
CA PHE A 188 22.76 -12.45 -11.57
C PHE A 188 23.06 -13.13 -12.91
N ASP A 189 22.95 -14.46 -13.02
CA ASP A 189 23.02 -15.17 -14.31
C ASP A 189 21.95 -14.68 -15.29
N LYS A 190 20.72 -14.43 -14.82
CA LYS A 190 19.61 -13.92 -15.65
C LYS A 190 19.76 -12.43 -16.01
N ILE A 191 20.34 -11.60 -15.13
CA ILE A 191 20.68 -10.20 -15.45
C ILE A 191 21.79 -10.13 -16.50
N GLU A 192 22.87 -10.91 -16.31
CA GLU A 192 24.00 -10.97 -17.25
C GLU A 192 23.57 -11.50 -18.63
N ALA A 193 22.62 -12.43 -18.69
CA ALA A 193 22.04 -12.93 -19.93
C ALA A 193 21.26 -11.87 -20.74
N ASN A 194 20.82 -10.77 -20.10
CA ASN A 194 20.13 -9.64 -20.72
C ASN A 194 21.08 -8.47 -21.04
N TYR A 195 22.39 -8.63 -20.84
CA TYR A 195 23.39 -7.65 -21.27
C TYR A 195 23.58 -7.67 -22.80
N VAL A 196 23.66 -6.50 -23.40
CA VAL A 196 23.79 -6.30 -24.84
C VAL A 196 25.24 -5.95 -25.16
N ASP A 197 25.89 -6.76 -26.01
CA ASP A 197 27.33 -6.69 -26.29
C ASP A 197 28.20 -6.62 -25.00
N GLY A 198 27.77 -7.34 -23.95
CA GLY A 198 28.44 -7.37 -22.64
C GLY A 198 28.27 -6.11 -21.78
N GLY A 199 27.31 -5.23 -22.09
CA GLY A 199 27.00 -4.04 -21.29
C GLY A 199 25.51 -3.85 -21.02
N LEU A 200 25.21 -2.87 -20.15
CA LEU A 200 23.85 -2.53 -19.71
C LEU A 200 22.91 -2.16 -20.87
N LYS A 201 21.68 -2.68 -20.81
CA LYS A 201 20.66 -2.49 -21.85
C LYS A 201 20.31 -1.02 -22.05
N HIS A 202 20.13 -0.21 -20.99
CA HIS A 202 19.84 1.23 -21.13
C HIS A 202 20.94 2.03 -21.83
N MET A 203 22.19 1.57 -21.81
CA MET A 203 23.29 2.22 -22.52
C MET A 203 23.41 1.81 -23.98
N LYS A 204 22.90 0.62 -24.35
CA LYS A 204 23.11 -0.03 -25.64
C LYS A 204 21.87 0.02 -26.53
N GLN A 205 20.72 -0.26 -25.93
CA GLN A 205 19.38 -0.23 -26.50
C GLN A 205 18.45 0.55 -25.56
N PRO A 206 18.65 1.87 -25.37
CA PRO A 206 17.85 2.70 -24.45
C PRO A 206 16.35 2.61 -24.69
N GLN A 207 15.90 2.36 -25.92
CA GLN A 207 14.48 2.22 -26.25
C GLN A 207 13.86 0.90 -25.73
N GLU A 208 14.65 -0.17 -25.64
CA GLU A 208 14.21 -1.52 -25.22
C GLU A 208 14.46 -1.80 -23.73
N SER A 209 15.14 -0.88 -23.02
CA SER A 209 15.37 -0.96 -21.58
C SER A 209 14.21 -0.37 -20.80
N VAL A 210 13.93 -0.95 -19.64
CA VAL A 210 12.95 -0.42 -18.68
C VAL A 210 13.43 0.84 -17.94
N LEU A 211 14.72 1.20 -18.06
CA LEU A 211 15.36 2.32 -17.38
C LEU A 211 15.59 3.53 -18.30
N GLU A 212 15.35 4.72 -17.75
CA GLU A 212 15.93 5.99 -18.22
C GLU A 212 17.02 6.43 -17.23
N VAL A 213 18.16 6.95 -17.72
CA VAL A 213 19.24 7.48 -16.86
C VAL A 213 19.57 8.91 -17.27
N MET A 214 19.61 9.82 -16.29
CA MET A 214 19.93 11.24 -16.51
C MET A 214 20.67 11.86 -15.32
N THR A 215 21.33 12.99 -15.54
CA THR A 215 21.96 13.78 -14.46
C THR A 215 20.93 14.67 -13.76
N PHE A 216 21.23 15.10 -12.53
CA PHE A 216 20.39 16.06 -11.78
C PHE A 216 20.18 17.38 -12.55
N GLU A 217 21.18 17.88 -13.28
CA GLU A 217 21.02 19.08 -14.11
C GLU A 217 20.00 18.84 -15.24
N THR A 218 20.05 17.67 -15.88
CA THR A 218 19.09 17.27 -16.93
C THR A 218 17.69 17.10 -16.37
N TYR A 219 17.55 16.41 -15.22
CA TYR A 219 16.28 16.24 -14.51
C TYR A 219 15.67 17.58 -14.10
N ARG A 220 16.48 18.50 -13.57
CA ARG A 220 16.03 19.83 -13.13
C ARG A 220 15.63 20.75 -14.30
N ALA A 221 16.13 20.51 -15.50
CA ALA A 221 15.78 21.27 -16.70
C ALA A 221 14.45 20.81 -17.34
N LYS A 222 13.90 19.66 -16.93
CA LYS A 222 12.64 19.09 -17.41
C LYS A 222 11.43 19.68 -16.68
N SER A 223 10.29 19.73 -17.37
CA SER A 223 8.99 20.05 -16.78
C SER A 223 8.42 18.88 -15.95
N SER A 224 7.29 19.09 -15.25
CA SER A 224 6.53 17.97 -14.67
C SER A 224 6.05 17.03 -15.77
N TRP A 225 5.54 17.59 -16.87
CA TRP A 225 5.11 16.85 -18.05
C TRP A 225 6.21 15.95 -18.62
N ASP A 226 7.43 16.47 -18.81
CA ASP A 226 8.57 15.71 -19.34
C ASP A 226 8.93 14.48 -18.48
N ILE A 227 8.78 14.58 -17.16
CA ILE A 227 9.06 13.46 -16.24
C ILE A 227 7.89 12.49 -16.18
N LEU A 228 6.66 13.00 -16.16
CA LEU A 228 5.44 12.18 -16.20
C LEU A 228 5.36 11.36 -17.50
N GLU A 229 5.73 11.95 -18.64
CA GLU A 229 5.81 11.28 -19.95
C GLU A 229 6.90 10.21 -19.99
N ILE A 230 8.03 10.38 -19.29
CA ILE A 230 9.02 9.29 -19.20
C ILE A 230 8.46 8.12 -18.38
N LEU A 231 7.72 8.39 -17.28
CA LEU A 231 6.99 7.34 -16.54
C LEU A 231 5.84 6.72 -17.37
N CYS A 232 5.30 7.42 -18.38
CA CYS A 232 4.40 6.85 -19.39
C CYS A 232 5.07 5.79 -20.28
N HIS A 233 6.39 5.62 -20.30
CA HIS A 233 7.07 4.63 -21.17
C HIS A 233 8.14 3.77 -20.49
N LYS A 234 8.63 4.17 -19.31
CA LYS A 234 9.71 3.50 -18.56
C LYS A 234 9.23 3.00 -17.20
N ASP A 235 9.84 1.92 -16.71
CA ASP A 235 9.53 1.41 -15.37
C ASP A 235 10.22 2.24 -14.29
N ALA A 236 11.41 2.77 -14.58
CA ALA A 236 12.10 3.66 -13.67
C ALA A 236 13.00 4.71 -14.34
N ILE A 237 13.24 5.79 -13.61
CA ILE A 237 14.15 6.88 -13.93
C ILE A 237 15.25 6.92 -12.85
N THR A 238 16.50 6.80 -13.27
CA THR A 238 17.67 6.98 -12.41
C THR A 238 18.25 8.37 -12.62
N VAL A 239 18.20 9.21 -11.58
CA VAL A 239 18.78 10.55 -11.57
C VAL A 239 20.10 10.51 -10.77
N THR A 240 21.23 10.68 -11.46
CA THR A 240 22.56 10.72 -10.83
C THR A 240 22.98 12.14 -10.45
N GLU A 241 24.05 12.28 -9.67
CA GLU A 241 24.62 13.59 -9.28
C GLU A 241 23.66 14.43 -8.41
N MET A 242 22.75 13.78 -7.69
CA MET A 242 21.82 14.45 -6.78
C MET A 242 22.58 15.22 -5.70
N PRO A 243 22.23 16.49 -5.41
CA PRO A 243 22.99 17.37 -4.50
C PRO A 243 22.74 17.07 -3.01
N PHE A 244 22.68 15.79 -2.63
CA PHE A 244 22.53 15.37 -1.24
C PHE A 244 23.80 15.66 -0.43
N GLU A 245 23.64 15.99 0.85
CA GLU A 245 24.76 16.03 1.78
C GLU A 245 25.41 14.65 1.89
N LYS A 246 26.75 14.60 1.98
CA LYS A 246 27.47 13.34 2.13
C LYS A 246 27.19 12.72 3.50
N VAL A 247 26.57 11.55 3.48
CA VAL A 247 26.25 10.73 4.64
C VAL A 247 27.19 9.51 4.71
N SER A 248 27.43 9.00 5.92
CA SER A 248 28.14 7.75 6.20
C SER A 248 27.23 6.84 7.02
N PHE A 249 27.44 5.52 7.00
CA PHE A 249 26.76 4.61 7.94
C PHE A 249 27.37 4.74 9.35
N ASP A 250 27.07 5.84 10.02
CA ASP A 250 27.53 6.17 11.36
C ASP A 250 26.40 6.83 12.19
N LYS A 251 26.72 7.24 13.42
CA LYS A 251 25.76 7.90 14.31
C LYS A 251 25.18 9.21 13.75
N LYS A 252 25.94 9.98 12.96
CA LYS A 252 25.46 11.21 12.32
C LYS A 252 24.59 10.89 11.11
N GLY A 253 24.92 9.85 10.35
CA GLY A 253 24.09 9.40 9.23
C GLY A 253 22.76 8.84 9.67
N LEU A 254 22.74 7.91 10.63
CA LEU A 254 21.50 7.33 11.15
C LEU A 254 20.60 8.38 11.86
N GLN A 255 21.16 9.52 12.29
CA GLN A 255 20.40 10.68 12.77
C GLN A 255 19.55 11.38 11.69
N THR A 256 19.80 11.16 10.39
CA THR A 256 18.92 11.70 9.33
C THR A 256 17.56 11.02 9.32
N LEU A 257 17.54 9.72 9.66
CA LEU A 257 16.35 8.88 9.78
C LEU A 257 15.58 9.18 11.06
N GLN A 258 16.26 9.19 12.22
CA GLN A 258 15.62 9.46 13.50
C GLN A 258 16.58 10.10 14.52
N GLN A 259 16.13 11.20 15.15
CA GLN A 259 16.95 11.93 16.13
C GLN A 259 17.26 11.12 17.41
N SER A 260 16.32 10.26 17.84
CA SER A 260 16.49 9.42 19.03
C SER A 260 17.02 8.04 18.66
N PHE A 261 18.15 7.67 19.26
CA PHE A 261 18.78 6.37 19.09
C PHE A 261 18.23 5.29 20.03
N LYS A 262 17.47 5.70 21.04
CA LYS A 262 16.96 4.83 22.13
C LYS A 262 15.47 4.53 22.04
N ASN A 263 14.79 5.14 21.06
CA ASN A 263 13.45 4.71 20.73
C ASN A 263 13.56 3.32 20.09
N THR A 264 12.67 2.41 20.48
CA THR A 264 12.48 1.17 19.74
C THR A 264 12.13 1.50 18.29
N ILE A 265 12.72 0.73 17.38
CA ILE A 265 12.39 0.61 15.97
C ILE A 265 12.16 -0.89 15.71
N SER A 266 11.49 -1.21 14.62
CA SER A 266 11.64 -2.55 14.02
C SER A 266 12.35 -2.39 12.65
N ILE A 267 12.45 -3.44 11.82
CA ILE A 267 13.39 -3.58 10.67
C ILE A 267 12.61 -3.56 9.29
N GLN A 268 12.35 -4.61 8.45
CA GLN A 268 11.03 -5.06 7.81
C GLN A 268 11.17 -6.34 6.95
N GLY A 269 10.23 -7.31 6.87
CA GLY A 269 8.84 -7.50 7.40
C GLY A 269 8.37 -8.98 7.30
N ALA A 270 7.09 -9.41 7.23
CA ALA A 270 5.71 -8.86 7.28
C ALA A 270 4.67 -10.05 7.33
N PRO A 271 3.34 -9.91 7.60
CA PRO A 271 2.52 -8.74 7.92
C PRO A 271 2.12 -8.60 9.42
N ILE A 272 1.70 -7.39 9.78
CA ILE A 272 1.43 -6.90 11.15
C ILE A 272 0.36 -7.71 11.90
N GLU A 273 0.68 -8.14 13.14
CA GLU A 273 -0.28 -8.85 13.99
C GLU A 273 -0.25 -8.69 15.54
N SER A 274 0.81 -8.16 16.20
CA SER A 274 0.95 -8.42 17.65
C SER A 274 1.53 -7.33 18.58
N LEU A 275 1.32 -6.02 18.35
CA LEU A 275 1.65 -4.99 19.36
C LEU A 275 0.53 -3.97 19.63
N LYS A 276 0.06 -3.92 20.89
CA LYS A 276 -0.99 -3.01 21.40
C LYS A 276 -0.44 -1.62 21.78
N ARG A 277 0.43 -1.03 20.94
CA ARG A 277 1.03 0.30 21.18
C ARG A 277 1.01 1.13 19.90
N PRO A 278 0.81 2.45 19.97
CA PRO A 278 1.15 3.34 18.87
C PRO A 278 2.68 3.44 18.77
N ILE A 279 3.17 3.58 17.53
CA ILE A 279 4.55 3.28 17.06
C ILE A 279 4.78 1.77 16.95
N ASP A 280 5.30 1.34 15.79
CA ASP A 280 6.35 0.32 15.57
C ASP A 280 6.20 -0.34 14.19
N LEU A 281 7.33 -0.70 13.57
CA LEU A 281 7.48 -0.66 12.11
C LEU A 281 8.45 -1.77 11.67
N VAL A 282 7.84 -2.93 11.35
CA VAL A 282 8.24 -4.38 11.50
C VAL A 282 9.59 -4.79 10.90
N ALA A 283 10.12 -6.04 11.05
CA ALA A 283 11.54 -6.50 10.87
C ALA A 283 11.92 -7.69 9.94
N SER A 284 13.17 -7.78 9.41
CA SER A 284 13.78 -9.01 8.84
C SER A 284 15.27 -9.19 9.21
N ASP A 285 15.60 -10.32 9.84
CA ASP A 285 16.95 -10.82 10.15
C ASP A 285 17.31 -12.04 9.26
N TYR A 286 18.14 -11.83 8.24
CA TYR A 286 18.57 -12.87 7.29
C TYR A 286 19.70 -13.76 7.82
N SER A 287 19.99 -13.74 9.13
CA SER A 287 20.92 -14.67 9.78
C SER A 287 20.23 -15.83 10.52
N ILE A 288 18.89 -15.90 10.46
CA ILE A 288 18.09 -16.98 11.04
C ILE A 288 17.60 -17.90 9.91
N GLU A 289 17.67 -19.22 10.09
CA GLU A 289 17.20 -20.18 9.09
C GLU A 289 15.66 -20.25 9.07
N VAL A 290 15.06 -20.28 7.88
CA VAL A 290 13.60 -20.41 7.72
C VAL A 290 13.18 -21.82 8.16
N GLN A 291 12.44 -21.92 9.26
CA GLN A 291 11.62 -23.11 9.57
C GLN A 291 10.19 -22.86 9.08
N ASP A 292 9.34 -23.90 9.03
CA ASP A 292 7.96 -23.84 8.48
C ASP A 292 6.97 -22.90 9.23
N VAL A 293 7.46 -22.01 10.09
CA VAL A 293 6.67 -21.00 10.80
C VAL A 293 6.87 -19.64 10.14
N PRO A 294 5.81 -18.98 9.63
CA PRO A 294 5.89 -17.60 9.18
C PRO A 294 6.43 -16.68 10.29
N ASN A 295 7.11 -15.59 9.90
CA ASN A 295 7.54 -14.50 10.80
C ASN A 295 8.72 -14.77 11.76
N ILE A 296 9.53 -15.82 11.58
CA ILE A 296 10.72 -16.06 12.44
C ILE A 296 11.76 -14.91 12.36
N HIS A 297 11.88 -14.24 11.22
CA HIS A 297 12.84 -13.16 11.00
C HIS A 297 12.46 -11.82 11.69
N LEU A 298 11.27 -11.71 12.28
CA LEU A 298 10.81 -10.47 12.90
C LEU A 298 11.49 -10.24 14.26
N GLN A 299 12.25 -9.16 14.40
CA GLN A 299 12.88 -8.71 15.64
C GLN A 299 12.51 -7.25 15.97
N ASN A 300 12.76 -6.80 17.20
CA ASN A 300 12.65 -5.38 17.59
C ASN A 300 13.97 -4.93 18.18
N GLY A 301 14.31 -3.65 18.05
CA GLY A 301 15.53 -3.11 18.65
C GLY A 301 15.66 -1.60 18.47
N THR A 302 16.87 -1.09 18.32
CA THR A 302 17.16 0.36 18.31
C THR A 302 18.20 0.73 17.25
N LEU A 303 18.28 2.01 16.88
CA LEU A 303 19.37 2.51 16.04
C LEU A 303 20.76 2.34 16.69
N GLU A 304 20.81 2.36 18.04
CA GLU A 304 22.04 2.09 18.79
C GLU A 304 22.49 0.63 18.58
N GLN A 305 21.58 -0.34 18.75
CA GLN A 305 21.85 -1.77 18.47
C GLN A 305 22.14 -2.04 16.99
N LEU A 306 21.46 -1.39 16.05
CA LEU A 306 21.72 -1.55 14.61
C LEU A 306 23.14 -1.09 14.25
N LEU A 307 23.58 0.03 14.82
CA LEU A 307 24.95 0.55 14.65
C LEU A 307 26.01 -0.32 15.34
N GLU A 308 25.68 -0.92 16.49
CA GLU A 308 26.56 -1.90 17.17
C GLU A 308 26.73 -3.17 16.34
N VAL A 309 25.62 -3.74 15.84
CA VAL A 309 25.65 -4.93 14.96
C VAL A 309 26.40 -4.65 13.65
N SER A 310 26.31 -3.43 13.10
CA SER A 310 27.04 -3.04 11.88
C SER A 310 28.56 -2.96 12.06
N GLN A 311 29.10 -3.12 13.27
CA GLN A 311 30.56 -3.22 13.48
C GLN A 311 31.08 -4.65 13.33
N ASP A 312 30.20 -5.66 13.32
CA ASP A 312 30.57 -7.06 13.13
C ASP A 312 30.37 -7.49 11.67
N GLN A 313 31.48 -7.64 10.94
CA GLN A 313 31.47 -8.04 9.53
C GLN A 313 30.96 -9.47 9.32
N GLU A 314 31.12 -10.37 10.30
CA GLU A 314 30.57 -11.74 10.27
C GLU A 314 29.17 -11.81 10.90
N GLY A 315 28.70 -10.71 11.47
CA GLY A 315 27.45 -10.61 12.22
C GLY A 315 26.17 -10.68 11.38
N LYS A 316 25.06 -10.32 12.04
CA LYS A 316 23.70 -10.41 11.50
C LYS A 316 23.52 -9.55 10.25
N VAL A 317 22.62 -9.97 9.38
CA VAL A 317 22.19 -9.24 8.19
C VAL A 317 20.79 -8.69 8.46
N LEU A 318 20.71 -7.41 8.81
CA LEU A 318 19.48 -6.71 9.21
C LEU A 318 19.06 -5.69 8.16
N ASN A 319 17.75 -5.59 7.88
CA ASN A 319 17.21 -4.73 6.84
C ASN A 319 16.12 -3.78 7.38
N ALA A 320 16.48 -2.62 7.94
CA ALA A 320 15.49 -1.71 8.49
C ALA A 320 14.88 -0.84 7.39
N LEU A 321 13.63 -1.13 7.00
CA LEU A 321 13.01 -0.60 5.79
C LEU A 321 11.98 0.52 6.02
N ASP A 322 11.64 0.88 7.26
CA ASP A 322 10.67 1.95 7.45
C ASP A 322 10.94 2.75 8.73
N PHE A 323 11.60 3.90 8.53
CA PHE A 323 11.79 4.97 9.51
C PHE A 323 10.91 6.18 9.18
N LEU A 324 9.94 6.49 10.04
CA LEU A 324 9.08 7.66 9.87
C LEU A 324 9.82 8.96 10.21
N PHE A 325 10.14 9.77 9.19
CA PHE A 325 10.73 11.10 9.41
C PHE A 325 9.84 12.24 8.90
N ALA A 326 9.49 13.15 9.81
CA ALA A 326 8.68 14.34 9.53
C ALA A 326 9.55 15.57 9.21
N GLN A 327 10.48 15.44 8.27
CA GLN A 327 11.20 16.61 7.72
C GLN A 327 10.27 17.46 6.82
N SER A 328 10.70 18.68 6.50
CA SER A 328 9.83 19.78 6.08
C SER A 328 8.88 19.47 4.91
N LEU A 329 7.60 19.85 5.07
CA LEU A 329 6.53 19.71 4.07
C LEU A 329 6.86 20.31 2.69
N TRP A 330 7.73 21.32 2.63
CA TRP A 330 8.20 21.96 1.39
C TRP A 330 8.96 21.01 0.45
N LEU A 331 9.47 19.88 0.95
CA LEU A 331 10.13 18.84 0.16
C LEU A 331 9.14 17.84 -0.46
N LEU A 332 7.82 18.06 -0.37
CA LEU A 332 6.79 17.17 -0.93
C LEU A 332 6.43 17.47 -2.39
N CYS A 333 6.68 18.69 -2.88
CA CYS A 333 6.39 19.09 -4.26
C CYS A 333 7.47 18.61 -5.25
N GLU A 334 7.59 17.29 -5.43
CA GLU A 334 8.36 16.72 -6.53
C GLU A 334 7.58 16.83 -7.84
N VAL A 335 8.26 17.07 -8.96
CA VAL A 335 7.62 17.36 -10.26
C VAL A 335 6.77 16.22 -10.83
N PHE A 336 6.98 14.98 -10.37
CA PHE A 336 6.14 13.82 -10.72
C PHE A 336 4.93 13.61 -9.79
N SER A 337 4.83 14.38 -8.70
CA SER A 337 3.95 14.10 -7.56
C SER A 337 2.55 14.67 -7.72
N SER A 338 1.71 13.98 -8.49
CA SER A 338 0.37 14.44 -8.85
C SER A 338 -0.60 14.41 -7.66
N ASP A 339 -0.38 13.50 -6.71
CA ASP A 339 -1.02 13.48 -5.39
C ASP A 339 -0.81 14.76 -4.57
N MET A 340 0.42 15.29 -4.55
CA MET A 340 0.77 16.51 -3.81
C MET A 340 0.32 17.76 -4.54
N ALA A 341 0.42 17.78 -5.88
CA ALA A 341 -0.18 18.83 -6.71
C ALA A 341 -1.69 18.95 -6.43
N ALA A 342 -2.40 17.82 -6.44
CA ALA A 342 -3.82 17.75 -6.08
C ALA A 342 -4.08 18.17 -4.63
N TRP A 343 -3.23 17.78 -3.67
CA TRP A 343 -3.36 18.17 -2.28
C TRP A 343 -3.30 19.70 -2.11
N PHE A 344 -2.25 20.35 -2.62
CA PHE A 344 -2.08 21.80 -2.47
C PHE A 344 -3.11 22.59 -3.28
N ALA A 345 -3.54 22.09 -4.43
CA ALA A 345 -4.59 22.70 -5.24
C ALA A 345 -5.99 22.60 -4.59
N THR A 346 -6.24 21.58 -3.76
CA THR A 346 -7.54 21.34 -3.10
C THR A 346 -7.55 21.62 -1.59
N ASP A 347 -6.47 22.17 -1.03
CA ASP A 347 -6.39 22.51 0.39
C ASP A 347 -7.45 23.58 0.73
N ARG A 348 -8.33 23.25 1.68
CA ARG A 348 -9.48 24.07 2.07
C ARG A 348 -9.53 24.15 3.59
N PRO A 349 -9.70 25.34 4.20
CA PRO A 349 -9.76 25.51 5.66
C PRO A 349 -10.83 24.70 6.41
N LEU A 350 -11.75 24.05 5.70
CA LEU A 350 -12.83 23.23 6.24
C LEU A 350 -12.50 21.74 6.35
N ASP A 351 -11.56 21.22 5.54
CA ASP A 351 -11.08 19.84 5.69
C ASP A 351 -9.73 19.84 6.42
N LYS A 352 -9.79 19.59 7.72
CA LYS A 352 -8.61 19.55 8.60
C LYS A 352 -7.85 18.22 8.57
N THR A 353 -8.18 17.30 7.65
CA THR A 353 -7.50 16.01 7.57
C THR A 353 -6.03 16.22 7.20
N PRO A 354 -5.05 15.79 8.03
CA PRO A 354 -3.64 15.98 7.72
C PRO A 354 -3.20 15.11 6.54
N ILE A 355 -2.15 15.53 5.82
CA ILE A 355 -1.43 14.68 4.87
C ILE A 355 -0.98 13.41 5.61
N PRO A 356 -1.17 12.20 5.04
CA PRO A 356 -0.72 10.94 5.64
C PRO A 356 0.80 10.78 5.47
N VAL A 357 1.60 11.72 5.99
CA VAL A 357 3.06 11.79 5.80
C VAL A 357 3.75 10.51 6.25
N LYS A 358 3.23 9.86 7.30
CA LYS A 358 3.74 8.59 7.84
C LYS A 358 3.50 7.38 6.94
N ASP A 359 2.60 7.49 5.97
CA ASP A 359 2.24 6.42 5.05
C ASP A 359 2.87 6.63 3.66
N ILE A 360 3.51 7.79 3.43
CA ILE A 360 4.16 8.15 2.17
C ILE A 360 5.63 8.54 2.32
N ARG A 361 6.20 8.59 3.52
CA ARG A 361 7.63 8.85 3.74
C ARG A 361 8.22 7.86 4.71
N TRP A 362 9.27 7.21 4.25
CA TRP A 362 10.03 6.21 4.97
C TRP A 362 11.53 6.45 4.74
N GLY A 363 12.34 6.08 5.70
CA GLY A 363 13.78 5.94 5.54
C GLY A 363 14.20 4.48 5.67
N LEU A 364 15.39 4.14 5.19
CA LEU A 364 15.99 2.82 5.31
C LEU A 364 17.35 2.91 6.03
N ALA A 365 17.68 1.92 6.86
CA ALA A 365 19.03 1.62 7.33
C ALA A 365 19.28 0.12 7.18
N VAL A 366 20.10 -0.26 6.21
CA VAL A 366 20.20 -1.65 5.75
C VAL A 366 21.64 -2.11 5.85
N LEU A 367 21.86 -3.24 6.51
CA LEU A 367 23.18 -3.85 6.60
C LEU A 367 23.56 -4.56 5.29
N ALA A 368 24.84 -4.87 5.17
CA ALA A 368 25.40 -5.48 3.98
C ALA A 368 24.83 -6.90 3.82
N TRP A 369 24.67 -7.32 2.57
CA TRP A 369 24.15 -8.61 2.13
C TRP A 369 22.64 -8.82 2.35
N ALA A 370 21.89 -7.78 2.74
CA ALA A 370 20.44 -7.86 2.85
C ALA A 370 19.76 -7.94 1.47
N LEU A 371 18.78 -8.83 1.36
CA LEU A 371 18.01 -9.09 0.13
C LEU A 371 16.51 -8.97 0.39
N THR A 372 15.88 -7.91 -0.11
CA THR A 372 14.42 -7.86 -0.24
C THR A 372 14.03 -8.65 -1.49
N TYR A 373 13.17 -9.66 -1.32
CA TYR A 373 12.68 -10.53 -2.39
C TYR A 373 11.75 -9.80 -3.36
N TRP A 374 11.32 -10.53 -4.40
CA TRP A 374 10.37 -10.04 -5.39
C TRP A 374 9.09 -9.54 -4.73
N HIS A 375 8.66 -8.33 -5.07
CA HIS A 375 7.39 -7.75 -4.64
C HIS A 375 6.97 -6.62 -5.60
N ILE A 376 5.74 -6.14 -5.43
CA ILE A 376 5.32 -4.82 -5.91
C ILE A 376 5.09 -3.90 -4.71
N ASP A 377 5.25 -2.59 -4.91
CA ASP A 377 4.82 -1.60 -3.91
C ASP A 377 3.31 -1.67 -3.70
N SER A 378 2.89 -1.54 -2.44
CA SER A 378 1.50 -1.70 -2.04
C SER A 378 0.61 -0.51 -2.42
N ASP A 379 -0.70 -0.73 -2.34
CA ASP A 379 -1.74 0.31 -2.50
C ASP A 379 -1.74 1.03 -3.88
N GLY A 380 -1.04 0.51 -4.88
CA GLY A 380 -0.93 1.15 -6.20
C GLY A 380 0.13 2.26 -6.27
N PHE A 381 1.02 2.33 -5.28
CA PHE A 381 2.01 3.40 -5.23
C PHE A 381 3.09 3.28 -6.32
N ASN A 382 3.50 4.45 -6.82
CA ASN A 382 4.84 4.67 -7.34
C ASN A 382 5.78 4.93 -6.17
N THR A 383 7.09 4.74 -6.35
CA THR A 383 8.07 4.96 -5.29
C THR A 383 9.27 5.74 -5.79
N PHE A 384 9.92 6.51 -4.92
CA PHE A 384 11.28 6.95 -5.17
C PHE A 384 12.17 6.68 -3.96
N ILE A 385 13.46 6.50 -4.23
CA ILE A 385 14.49 6.25 -3.23
C ILE A 385 15.76 7.06 -3.54
N ASP A 386 16.25 7.77 -2.52
CA ASP A 386 17.46 8.57 -2.48
C ASP A 386 18.54 7.78 -1.73
N VAL A 387 19.61 7.39 -2.42
CA VAL A 387 20.76 6.69 -1.81
C VAL A 387 21.72 7.71 -1.21
N LEU A 388 21.77 7.78 0.12
CA LEU A 388 22.55 8.78 0.85
C LEU A 388 23.96 8.30 1.21
N CYS A 389 24.12 6.99 1.49
CA CYS A 389 25.43 6.37 1.66
C CYS A 389 25.48 4.96 1.09
N SER A 390 26.69 4.56 0.70
CA SER A 390 27.00 3.25 0.10
C SER A 390 26.14 2.96 -1.14
N SER A 391 25.79 1.71 -1.44
CA SER A 391 25.06 1.36 -2.66
C SER A 391 23.90 0.39 -2.45
N LYS A 392 22.97 0.38 -3.41
CA LYS A 392 21.88 -0.61 -3.54
C LYS A 392 21.77 -1.10 -4.96
N LEU A 393 21.70 -2.41 -5.16
CA LEU A 393 21.38 -3.02 -6.45
C LEU A 393 19.86 -3.17 -6.54
N TRP A 394 19.24 -2.44 -7.46
CA TRP A 394 17.82 -2.56 -7.75
C TRP A 394 17.63 -3.46 -8.96
N ILE A 395 16.76 -4.47 -8.85
CA ILE A 395 16.53 -5.50 -9.86
C ILE A 395 15.06 -5.43 -10.28
N PHE A 396 14.82 -5.33 -11.58
CA PHE A 396 13.51 -5.18 -12.20
C PHE A 396 13.10 -6.46 -12.92
N GLY A 397 11.86 -6.89 -12.73
CA GLY A 397 11.23 -7.93 -13.52
C GLY A 397 10.61 -7.30 -14.75
N VAL A 398 11.28 -7.46 -15.89
CA VAL A 398 10.81 -6.90 -17.17
C VAL A 398 9.61 -7.71 -17.65
N SER A 399 8.50 -7.01 -17.87
CA SER A 399 7.27 -7.58 -18.43
C SER A 399 6.63 -6.54 -19.35
N SER A 400 6.04 -6.96 -20.47
CA SER A 400 5.30 -6.03 -21.33
C SER A 400 4.12 -5.42 -20.56
N ARG A 401 3.72 -4.20 -20.92
CA ARG A 401 2.62 -3.49 -20.22
C ARG A 401 1.31 -4.27 -20.21
N ASP A 402 0.98 -4.94 -21.31
CA ASP A 402 -0.21 -5.80 -21.38
C ASP A 402 -0.18 -6.91 -20.32
N MET A 403 1.00 -7.51 -20.10
CA MET A 403 1.21 -8.52 -19.04
C MET A 403 1.14 -7.92 -17.63
N SER A 404 1.43 -6.62 -17.44
CA SER A 404 1.40 -5.98 -16.12
C SER A 404 0.00 -5.96 -15.52
N ALA A 405 -1.04 -5.87 -16.37
CA ALA A 405 -2.44 -5.82 -15.99
C ALA A 405 -3.16 -7.18 -16.02
N MET A 406 -2.51 -8.26 -16.48
CA MET A 406 -3.14 -9.59 -16.51
C MET A 406 -3.31 -10.16 -15.10
N ILE A 407 -4.51 -10.64 -14.80
CA ILE A 407 -4.88 -11.40 -13.60
C ILE A 407 -3.92 -12.57 -13.36
N GLU A 408 -3.53 -13.26 -14.43
CA GLU A 408 -2.67 -14.43 -14.37
C GLU A 408 -1.20 -14.11 -14.03
N ARG A 409 -0.76 -12.84 -14.10
CA ARG A 409 0.66 -12.43 -13.91
C ARG A 409 1.30 -12.98 -12.64
N PHE A 410 0.49 -13.10 -11.59
CA PHE A 410 0.90 -13.58 -10.25
C PHE A 410 0.14 -14.85 -9.81
N LEU A 411 -0.63 -15.48 -10.71
CA LEU A 411 -1.43 -16.68 -10.47
C LEU A 411 -0.99 -17.87 -11.34
N GLN A 412 0.25 -17.87 -11.85
CA GLN A 412 0.78 -19.06 -12.51
C GLN A 412 1.20 -20.08 -11.44
N PRO A 413 0.85 -21.38 -11.56
CA PRO A 413 1.10 -22.38 -10.52
C PRO A 413 2.59 -22.61 -10.18
N ASP A 414 3.48 -22.19 -11.07
CA ASP A 414 4.93 -22.20 -10.91
C ASP A 414 5.44 -20.91 -10.25
N PHE A 415 4.89 -19.75 -10.58
CA PHE A 415 5.34 -18.44 -10.09
C PHE A 415 5.39 -18.35 -8.55
N LYS A 416 6.61 -18.47 -8.00
CA LYS A 416 6.92 -18.38 -6.56
C LYS A 416 7.64 -17.08 -6.25
N LEU A 417 6.89 -16.12 -5.71
CA LEU A 417 7.40 -14.79 -5.37
C LEU A 417 8.30 -14.82 -4.13
N GLU A 418 7.89 -15.59 -3.12
CA GLU A 418 8.69 -15.92 -1.95
C GLU A 418 8.98 -17.43 -1.92
N GLN A 419 10.27 -17.75 -1.74
CA GLN A 419 10.82 -19.03 -1.28
C GLN A 419 10.50 -20.33 -2.07
N PRO A 420 11.51 -21.12 -2.50
CA PRO A 420 11.30 -22.55 -2.76
C PRO A 420 10.78 -23.25 -1.51
N ASN A 421 9.84 -24.19 -1.66
CA ASN A 421 9.50 -25.07 -0.53
C ASN A 421 10.72 -25.93 -0.19
N ALA A 422 10.86 -26.36 1.07
CA ALA A 422 11.98 -27.23 1.46
C ALA A 422 12.09 -28.52 0.60
N GLY A 423 10.95 -29.04 0.11
CA GLY A 423 10.89 -30.19 -0.81
C GLY A 423 11.14 -29.90 -2.30
N ASP A 424 11.42 -28.65 -2.67
CA ASP A 424 11.78 -28.26 -4.05
C ASP A 424 13.29 -28.43 -4.35
N LEU A 425 14.06 -28.95 -3.39
CA LEU A 425 15.53 -28.82 -3.32
C LEU A 425 16.33 -30.14 -3.43
N ASP A 426 15.70 -31.30 -3.61
CA ASP A 426 16.40 -32.60 -3.82
C ASP A 426 17.05 -32.73 -5.23
N GLY A 427 17.61 -31.64 -5.76
CA GLY A 427 18.26 -31.58 -7.07
C GLY A 427 19.23 -30.40 -7.19
N PRO A 428 20.13 -30.41 -8.19
CA PRO A 428 21.19 -29.40 -8.35
C PRO A 428 20.70 -28.00 -8.73
N LEU A 429 19.39 -27.82 -8.94
CA LEU A 429 18.74 -26.53 -9.12
C LEU A 429 17.41 -26.57 -8.34
N PRO A 430 17.12 -25.62 -7.43
CA PRO A 430 15.80 -25.51 -6.81
C PRO A 430 14.70 -25.45 -7.85
N LYS A 431 13.61 -26.21 -7.69
CA LYS A 431 12.48 -26.16 -8.65
C LYS A 431 11.89 -24.76 -8.78
N CYS A 432 11.96 -23.92 -7.75
CA CYS A 432 11.54 -22.52 -7.85
C CYS A 432 12.33 -21.67 -8.85
N LEU A 433 13.55 -22.07 -9.23
CA LEU A 433 14.36 -21.35 -10.23
C LEU A 433 13.94 -21.70 -11.65
N ALA A 434 13.50 -22.94 -11.88
CA ALA A 434 12.85 -23.33 -13.14
C ALA A 434 11.53 -22.55 -13.36
N ASN A 435 10.91 -22.07 -12.29
CA ASN A 435 9.64 -21.34 -12.33
C ASN A 435 9.76 -19.87 -12.79
N LEU A 436 10.97 -19.40 -13.12
CA LEU A 436 11.15 -18.17 -13.91
C LEU A 436 11.15 -18.43 -15.43
N GLU A 437 10.92 -19.68 -15.85
CA GLU A 437 10.68 -20.10 -17.23
C GLU A 437 9.20 -20.48 -17.43
N ILE A 438 8.31 -19.51 -17.24
CA ILE A 438 6.85 -19.68 -17.16
C ILE A 438 6.26 -20.01 -18.55
N GLY A 439 6.11 -21.28 -18.90
CA GLY A 439 5.33 -21.70 -20.08
C GLY A 439 5.74 -21.02 -21.41
N ASN A 440 7.05 -20.90 -21.68
CA ASN A 440 7.69 -20.12 -22.77
C ASN A 440 7.70 -18.58 -22.59
N ARG A 441 7.44 -18.05 -21.39
CA ARG A 441 7.52 -16.63 -21.06
C ARG A 441 8.49 -16.43 -19.89
N ILE A 442 9.71 -16.02 -20.20
CA ILE A 442 10.74 -15.69 -19.20
C ILE A 442 10.50 -14.26 -18.73
N TRP A 443 10.59 -14.00 -17.42
CA TRP A 443 10.79 -12.64 -16.94
C TRP A 443 12.25 -12.27 -17.20
N ASP A 444 12.50 -11.44 -18.21
CA ASP A 444 13.83 -10.87 -18.40
C ASP A 444 14.16 -9.97 -17.20
N LEU A 445 15.42 -9.95 -16.78
CA LEU A 445 15.85 -9.14 -15.65
C LEU A 445 16.74 -8.00 -16.11
N GLU A 446 16.45 -6.78 -15.65
CA GLU A 446 17.36 -5.65 -15.74
C GLU A 446 17.73 -5.21 -14.32
N ALA A 447 18.95 -4.69 -14.12
CA ALA A 447 19.37 -4.20 -12.82
C ALA A 447 20.33 -3.02 -12.95
N VAL A 448 20.34 -2.17 -11.92
CA VAL A 448 21.28 -1.05 -11.81
C VAL A 448 21.79 -0.94 -10.38
N LEU A 449 23.11 -0.81 -10.23
CA LEU A 449 23.70 -0.46 -8.94
C LEU A 449 23.56 1.05 -8.74
N LEU A 450 22.85 1.46 -7.70
CA LEU A 450 22.64 2.85 -7.31
C LEU A 450 23.76 3.26 -6.33
N PRO A 451 24.76 4.06 -6.75
CA PRO A 451 25.77 4.62 -5.84
C PRO A 451 25.19 5.78 -5.00
N PRO A 452 25.95 6.34 -4.03
CA PRO A 452 25.53 7.53 -3.30
C PRO A 452 25.23 8.69 -4.26
N ASN A 453 24.39 9.64 -3.84
CA ASN A 453 23.99 10.77 -4.67
C ASN A 453 23.18 10.36 -5.92
N THR A 454 22.45 9.24 -5.83
CA THR A 454 21.52 8.77 -6.86
C THR A 454 20.10 8.73 -6.31
N ARG A 455 19.14 9.16 -7.13
CA ARG A 455 17.70 8.94 -6.92
C ARG A 455 17.19 7.93 -7.96
N LEU A 456 16.44 6.94 -7.53
CA LEU A 456 15.61 6.11 -8.41
C LEU A 456 14.15 6.51 -8.22
N ILE A 457 13.41 6.72 -9.32
CA ILE A 457 11.96 6.95 -9.34
C ILE A 457 11.35 5.79 -10.14
N MET A 458 10.51 4.95 -9.54
CA MET A 458 9.94 3.76 -10.15
C MET A 458 8.41 3.83 -10.17
N ARG A 459 7.80 3.45 -11.29
CA ARG A 459 6.34 3.48 -11.45
C ARG A 459 5.66 2.35 -10.66
N ALA A 460 4.36 2.50 -10.44
CA ALA A 460 3.53 1.47 -9.81
C ALA A 460 3.54 0.15 -10.60
N ASN A 461 3.18 -0.95 -9.95
CA ASN A 461 3.03 -2.28 -10.56
C ASN A 461 4.32 -2.90 -11.17
N VAL A 462 5.49 -2.34 -10.87
CA VAL A 462 6.80 -2.89 -11.23
C VAL A 462 7.21 -3.95 -10.21
N ALA A 463 7.34 -5.20 -10.66
CA ALA A 463 7.88 -6.28 -9.85
C ALA A 463 9.39 -6.08 -9.71
N HIS A 464 9.89 -6.05 -8.48
CA HIS A 464 11.28 -5.74 -8.21
C HIS A 464 11.82 -6.47 -6.98
N ALA A 465 13.14 -6.63 -6.93
CA ALA A 465 13.91 -7.14 -5.80
C ALA A 465 15.09 -6.20 -5.52
N VAL A 466 15.58 -6.17 -4.27
CA VAL A 466 16.62 -5.20 -3.86
C VAL A 466 17.70 -5.92 -3.07
N PHE A 467 18.93 -5.87 -3.57
CA PHE A 467 20.11 -6.41 -2.91
C PHE A 467 21.01 -5.27 -2.41
N THR A 468 21.46 -5.36 -1.17
CA THR A 468 22.23 -4.29 -0.52
C THR A 468 23.64 -4.78 -0.21
N PRO A 469 24.66 -4.51 -1.05
CA PRO A 469 25.99 -5.08 -0.86
C PRO A 469 26.79 -4.43 0.28
N GLU A 470 26.46 -3.20 0.66
CA GLU A 470 27.17 -2.41 1.68
C GLU A 470 26.17 -1.76 2.65
N HIS A 471 26.61 -1.43 3.87
CA HIS A 471 25.75 -0.75 4.85
C HIS A 471 25.21 0.58 4.30
N SER A 472 23.93 0.68 4.02
CA SER A 472 23.31 1.80 3.30
C SER A 472 22.24 2.52 4.12
N ILE A 473 22.16 3.83 3.89
CA ILE A 473 21.10 4.70 4.39
C ILE A 473 20.41 5.29 3.19
N CYS A 474 19.08 5.22 3.18
CA CYS A 474 18.27 5.79 2.11
C CYS A 474 17.08 6.55 2.68
N HIS A 475 16.60 7.54 1.93
CA HIS A 475 15.29 8.13 2.13
C HIS A 475 14.39 7.71 0.97
N GLY A 476 13.11 7.49 1.21
CA GLY A 476 12.18 7.22 0.12
C GLY A 476 10.79 7.73 0.40
N ARG A 477 9.96 7.64 -0.64
CA ARG A 477 8.60 8.12 -0.59
C ARG A 477 7.73 7.44 -1.64
N HIS A 478 6.53 7.09 -1.21
CA HIS A 478 5.44 6.68 -2.08
C HIS A 478 4.65 7.87 -2.63
N PHE A 479 4.18 7.77 -3.88
CA PHE A 479 3.38 8.81 -4.53
C PHE A 479 2.43 8.25 -5.59
N TYR A 480 1.43 9.04 -5.97
CA TYR A 480 0.62 8.80 -7.17
C TYR A 480 0.94 9.83 -8.25
N ALA A 481 1.07 9.36 -9.49
CA ALA A 481 1.30 10.15 -10.69
C ALA A 481 0.16 9.96 -11.69
N THR A 482 -0.24 11.03 -12.37
CA THR A 482 -1.32 11.01 -13.36
C THR A 482 -1.04 10.05 -14.50
N SER A 483 0.21 10.07 -15.00
CA SER A 483 0.72 9.23 -16.10
C SER A 483 0.83 7.73 -15.80
N THR A 484 0.58 7.32 -14.54
CA THR A 484 0.73 5.93 -14.09
C THR A 484 -0.55 5.39 -13.47
N MET A 485 -1.71 6.04 -13.72
CA MET A 485 -2.94 5.68 -13.01
C MET A 485 -3.50 4.31 -13.42
N GLN A 486 -3.23 3.88 -14.66
CA GLN A 486 -3.44 2.51 -15.12
C GLN A 486 -2.64 1.46 -14.33
N ASP A 487 -1.33 1.68 -14.12
CA ASP A 487 -0.53 0.77 -13.28
C ASP A 487 -0.93 0.85 -11.80
N THR A 488 -1.28 2.05 -11.32
CA THR A 488 -1.79 2.27 -9.95
C THR A 488 -3.02 1.43 -9.69
N VAL A 489 -4.03 1.44 -10.58
CA VAL A 489 -5.24 0.62 -10.38
C VAL A 489 -4.95 -0.87 -10.48
N ALA A 490 -4.08 -1.30 -11.39
CA ALA A 490 -3.67 -2.70 -11.50
C ALA A 490 -2.96 -3.20 -10.23
N SER A 491 -1.88 -2.54 -9.80
CA SER A 491 -1.13 -2.87 -8.56
C SER A 491 -2.04 -2.88 -7.33
N LEU A 492 -2.91 -1.88 -7.19
CA LEU A 492 -3.85 -1.76 -6.07
C LEU A 492 -4.84 -2.93 -6.03
N ILE A 493 -5.33 -3.39 -7.19
CA ILE A 493 -6.19 -4.59 -7.29
C ILE A 493 -5.39 -5.86 -7.02
N HIS A 494 -4.17 -6.03 -7.55
CA HIS A 494 -3.33 -7.20 -7.23
C HIS A 494 -3.05 -7.26 -5.72
N SER A 495 -2.69 -6.14 -5.08
CA SER A 495 -2.51 -6.01 -3.63
C SER A 495 -3.80 -6.33 -2.85
N PHE A 496 -4.97 -5.95 -3.36
CA PHE A 496 -6.23 -6.29 -2.71
C PHE A 496 -6.56 -7.79 -2.80
N VAL A 497 -6.37 -8.41 -3.97
CA VAL A 497 -6.77 -9.81 -4.19
C VAL A 497 -5.79 -10.81 -3.59
N ILE A 498 -4.48 -10.57 -3.71
CA ILE A 498 -3.38 -11.46 -3.28
C ILE A 498 -2.28 -10.76 -2.46
N GLY A 499 -2.53 -9.62 -1.83
CA GLY A 499 -1.48 -8.80 -1.17
C GLY A 499 -0.67 -9.50 -0.07
N THR A 500 -1.18 -10.55 0.58
CA THR A 500 -0.37 -11.32 1.54
C THR A 500 0.71 -12.19 0.87
N TYR A 501 0.70 -12.24 -0.46
CA TYR A 501 1.65 -12.99 -1.28
C TYR A 501 2.58 -12.07 -2.09
N ILE A 502 2.17 -10.84 -2.41
CA ILE A 502 2.90 -9.97 -3.35
C ILE A 502 3.35 -8.59 -2.83
N THR A 503 2.95 -8.22 -1.61
CA THR A 503 3.24 -6.90 -1.03
C THR A 503 3.63 -6.98 0.43
N ASN A 504 4.62 -6.19 0.82
CA ASN A 504 5.21 -6.23 2.17
C ASN A 504 4.43 -5.39 3.20
N MET A 505 3.52 -4.52 2.75
CA MET A 505 2.85 -3.51 3.57
C MET A 505 1.42 -3.20 3.08
N SER A 506 0.67 -2.43 3.86
CA SER A 506 -0.50 -1.71 3.39
C SER A 506 -0.66 -0.37 4.11
N HIS A 507 -0.89 0.66 3.32
CA HIS A 507 -0.93 2.07 3.70
C HIS A 507 -2.34 2.63 3.51
N THR A 508 -3.32 2.08 4.22
CA THR A 508 -4.75 2.47 4.09
C THR A 508 -5.01 3.99 4.15
N PRO A 509 -4.31 4.82 4.96
CA PRO A 509 -4.48 6.27 4.94
C PRO A 509 -4.15 6.93 3.58
N SER A 510 -3.31 6.31 2.74
CA SER A 510 -2.95 6.81 1.40
C SER A 510 -4.16 7.00 0.48
N ARG A 511 -5.26 6.25 0.71
CA ARG A 511 -6.50 6.37 -0.07
C ARG A 511 -7.13 7.76 0.04
N LEU A 512 -6.72 8.58 1.01
CA LEU A 512 -7.05 10.00 1.07
C LEU A 512 -6.48 10.79 -0.13
N LEU A 513 -5.28 10.46 -0.60
CA LEU A 513 -4.63 11.13 -1.72
C LEU A 513 -5.38 10.89 -3.03
N LEU A 514 -5.79 9.65 -3.30
CA LEU A 514 -6.64 9.30 -4.46
C LEU A 514 -8.00 10.03 -4.45
N ARG A 515 -8.57 10.26 -3.25
CA ARG A 515 -9.80 11.08 -3.08
C ARG A 515 -9.55 12.56 -3.36
N ARG A 516 -8.37 13.09 -3.03
CA ARG A 516 -7.96 14.47 -3.36
C ARG A 516 -7.63 14.66 -4.83
N MET A 517 -6.98 13.69 -5.48
CA MET A 517 -6.79 13.67 -6.94
C MET A 517 -8.14 13.69 -7.68
N MET A 518 -9.11 12.90 -7.23
CA MET A 518 -10.47 12.93 -7.80
C MET A 518 -11.16 14.29 -7.64
N GLU A 519 -10.96 14.97 -6.51
CA GLU A 519 -11.48 16.33 -6.31
C GLU A 519 -10.78 17.35 -7.22
N PHE A 520 -9.45 17.27 -7.34
CA PHE A 520 -8.63 18.12 -8.21
C PHE A 520 -9.03 17.99 -9.69
N TYR A 521 -9.15 16.77 -10.20
CA TYR A 521 -9.59 16.51 -11.57
C TYR A 521 -11.04 16.95 -11.81
N HIS A 522 -11.93 16.80 -10.83
CA HIS A 522 -13.30 17.33 -10.92
C HIS A 522 -13.33 18.84 -11.11
N TRP A 523 -12.54 19.58 -10.32
CA TRP A 523 -12.49 21.04 -10.40
C TRP A 523 -11.93 21.49 -11.75
N ALA A 524 -10.80 20.89 -12.17
CA ALA A 524 -10.19 21.18 -13.46
C ALA A 524 -11.11 20.88 -14.67
N ILE A 525 -11.60 19.65 -14.78
CA ILE A 525 -12.26 19.16 -16.00
C ILE A 525 -13.75 19.51 -16.03
N VAL A 526 -14.48 19.26 -14.94
CA VAL A 526 -15.94 19.42 -14.92
C VAL A 526 -16.35 20.87 -14.70
N ARG A 527 -15.61 21.61 -13.88
CA ARG A 527 -15.96 23.00 -13.54
C ARG A 527 -15.20 24.04 -14.35
N GLY A 528 -14.10 23.68 -15.00
CA GLY A 528 -13.19 24.66 -15.58
C GLY A 528 -12.56 25.58 -14.53
N GLU A 529 -12.44 25.13 -13.27
CA GLU A 529 -11.67 25.82 -12.22
C GLU A 529 -10.17 25.65 -12.55
N VAL A 530 -9.70 26.39 -13.57
CA VAL A 530 -8.29 26.41 -13.97
C VAL A 530 -7.48 27.14 -12.89
N PHE A 531 -6.43 26.48 -12.41
CA PHE A 531 -5.45 27.04 -11.48
C PHE A 531 -4.52 28.03 -12.22
N ASN A 532 -5.09 29.15 -12.69
CA ASN A 532 -4.46 30.12 -13.58
C ASN A 532 -3.13 30.70 -13.06
N ASP A 533 -2.91 30.65 -11.75
CA ASP A 533 -1.71 31.20 -11.10
C ASP A 533 -0.54 30.20 -11.00
N ALA A 534 -0.71 28.93 -11.42
CA ALA A 534 0.31 27.88 -11.31
C ALA A 534 0.32 26.93 -12.52
N PHE A 535 1.08 27.28 -13.56
CA PHE A 535 1.22 26.50 -14.80
C PHE A 535 1.57 25.02 -14.56
N CYS A 536 2.46 24.74 -13.59
CA CYS A 536 2.86 23.38 -13.23
C CYS A 536 1.71 22.47 -12.73
N LEU A 537 0.59 23.02 -12.25
CA LEU A 537 -0.57 22.21 -11.87
C LEU A 537 -1.31 21.65 -13.10
N GLN A 538 -1.23 22.30 -14.26
CA GLN A 538 -1.90 21.81 -15.47
C GLN A 538 -1.28 20.51 -15.98
N GLU A 539 0.04 20.37 -15.84
CA GLU A 539 0.83 19.19 -16.22
C GLU A 539 0.46 17.94 -15.40
N HIS A 540 -0.27 18.09 -14.29
CA HIS A 540 -0.79 16.99 -13.48
C HIS A 540 -2.23 16.59 -13.81
N ILE A 541 -2.90 17.22 -14.77
CA ILE A 541 -4.30 16.88 -15.16
C ILE A 541 -4.25 15.86 -16.32
N PRO A 542 -5.05 14.77 -16.30
CA PRO A 542 -5.08 13.82 -17.41
C PRO A 542 -5.55 14.48 -18.71
N ASP A 543 -4.85 14.23 -19.82
CA ASP A 543 -5.26 14.74 -21.13
C ASP A 543 -6.41 13.91 -21.72
N VAL A 544 -7.62 14.42 -21.55
CA VAL A 544 -8.88 13.81 -22.03
C VAL A 544 -9.08 13.89 -23.55
N ASP A 545 -8.17 14.51 -24.31
CA ASP A 545 -8.13 14.41 -25.78
C ASP A 545 -7.36 13.18 -26.28
N THR A 546 -6.57 12.54 -25.41
CA THR A 546 -5.91 11.25 -25.66
C THR A 546 -6.73 10.10 -25.07
N ILE A 547 -6.64 8.89 -25.64
CA ILE A 547 -7.33 7.73 -25.05
C ILE A 547 -6.62 7.30 -23.76
N GLU A 548 -5.30 7.43 -23.71
CA GLU A 548 -4.44 7.15 -22.57
C GLU A 548 -4.84 8.02 -21.37
N GLY A 549 -4.83 9.35 -21.52
CA GLY A 549 -5.21 10.28 -20.45
C GLY A 549 -6.69 10.19 -20.05
N LEU A 550 -7.59 9.86 -20.99
CA LEU A 550 -8.99 9.55 -20.66
C LEU A 550 -9.11 8.27 -19.82
N VAL A 551 -8.32 7.22 -20.13
CA VAL A 551 -8.31 5.97 -19.36
C VAL A 551 -7.65 6.16 -17.99
N ASP A 552 -6.59 6.96 -17.87
CA ASP A 552 -5.99 7.32 -16.57
C ASP A 552 -6.98 8.06 -15.67
N LEU A 553 -7.75 9.01 -16.21
CA LEU A 553 -8.86 9.66 -15.50
C LEU A 553 -9.92 8.65 -15.06
N LEU A 554 -10.30 7.71 -15.93
CA LEU A 554 -11.27 6.67 -15.59
C LEU A 554 -10.73 5.66 -14.56
N CYS A 555 -9.42 5.37 -14.52
CA CYS A 555 -8.81 4.57 -13.47
C CYS A 555 -8.98 5.24 -12.09
N VAL A 556 -8.77 6.56 -12.02
CA VAL A 556 -8.99 7.35 -10.78
C VAL A 556 -10.47 7.34 -10.39
N CYS A 557 -11.38 7.48 -11.37
CA CYS A 557 -12.82 7.41 -11.13
C CYS A 557 -13.23 6.04 -10.60
N ASN A 558 -12.81 4.95 -11.25
CA ASN A 558 -13.11 3.57 -10.85
C ASN A 558 -12.57 3.27 -9.45
N LEU A 559 -11.34 3.69 -9.12
CA LEU A 559 -10.78 3.54 -7.77
C LEU A 559 -11.60 4.26 -6.68
N ASN A 560 -12.20 5.40 -7.00
CA ASN A 560 -13.07 6.13 -6.07
C ASN A 560 -14.50 5.53 -6.01
N ILE A 561 -15.04 5.06 -7.13
CA ILE A 561 -16.34 4.36 -7.18
C ILE A 561 -16.24 3.03 -6.41
N LEU A 562 -15.24 2.21 -6.70
CA LEU A 562 -14.94 0.95 -6.03
C LEU A 562 -14.18 1.12 -4.69
N GLY A 563 -14.09 2.35 -4.15
CA GLY A 563 -13.23 2.67 -3.02
C GLY A 563 -13.50 1.88 -1.72
N ASN A 564 -14.75 1.47 -1.46
CA ASN A 564 -15.05 0.52 -0.37
C ASN A 564 -14.87 -0.94 -0.79
N VAL A 565 -15.13 -1.27 -2.07
CA VAL A 565 -14.97 -2.63 -2.60
C VAL A 565 -13.53 -3.10 -2.44
N LEU A 566 -12.57 -2.21 -2.71
CA LEU A 566 -11.13 -2.44 -2.67
C LEU A 566 -10.49 -2.07 -1.31
N ASP A 567 -11.30 -1.94 -0.24
CA ASP A 567 -10.85 -1.70 1.12
C ASP A 567 -11.11 -2.95 1.99
N HIS A 568 -10.05 -3.50 2.60
CA HIS A 568 -10.17 -4.71 3.41
C HIS A 568 -11.08 -4.52 4.65
N ARG A 569 -11.24 -3.28 5.14
CA ARG A 569 -12.07 -2.95 6.30
C ARG A 569 -13.56 -3.14 6.03
N THR A 570 -14.00 -3.09 4.76
CA THR A 570 -15.37 -3.40 4.33
C THR A 570 -15.79 -4.82 4.72
N TYR A 571 -14.85 -5.76 4.68
CA TYR A 571 -15.09 -7.18 4.94
C TYR A 571 -14.90 -7.57 6.40
N SER A 572 -14.55 -6.61 7.26
CA SER A 572 -14.44 -6.79 8.71
C SER A 572 -15.58 -6.09 9.44
N ALA A 573 -16.11 -6.70 10.50
CA ALA A 573 -17.18 -6.09 11.28
C ALA A 573 -16.67 -4.87 12.11
N PRO A 574 -17.56 -4.03 12.68
CA PRO A 574 -17.14 -2.82 13.40
C PRO A 574 -16.28 -3.14 14.61
N ASN A 575 -15.08 -2.58 14.70
CA ASN A 575 -14.08 -2.87 15.73
C ASN A 575 -13.60 -4.35 15.74
N GLU A 576 -13.84 -5.12 14.68
CA GLU A 576 -13.23 -6.45 14.54
C GLU A 576 -11.73 -6.28 14.32
N THR A 577 -10.93 -6.96 15.13
CA THR A 577 -9.48 -7.06 14.96
C THR A 577 -9.11 -8.52 14.71
N LYS A 578 -7.81 -8.80 14.61
CA LYS A 578 -7.33 -10.18 14.50
C LYS A 578 -7.40 -10.89 15.87
N ASP A 579 -6.95 -10.21 16.94
CA ASP A 579 -7.06 -10.65 18.34
C ASP A 579 -8.50 -10.80 18.85
N GLN A 580 -9.41 -9.95 18.36
CA GLN A 580 -10.79 -9.86 18.85
C GLN A 580 -11.76 -10.11 17.67
N PRO A 581 -12.17 -11.37 17.44
CA PRO A 581 -13.12 -11.71 16.39
C PRO A 581 -14.49 -11.07 16.70
N ALA A 582 -15.23 -10.72 15.64
CA ALA A 582 -16.52 -10.05 15.79
C ALA A 582 -17.52 -10.89 16.59
N SER A 583 -18.13 -10.28 17.60
CA SER A 583 -19.31 -10.80 18.28
C SER A 583 -20.48 -10.97 17.31
N LEU A 584 -21.45 -11.80 17.69
CA LEU A 584 -22.69 -12.00 16.92
C LEU A 584 -23.38 -10.66 16.60
N VAL A 585 -23.40 -9.73 17.55
CA VAL A 585 -23.97 -8.38 17.33
C VAL A 585 -23.18 -7.66 16.24
N GLN A 586 -21.85 -7.58 16.33
CA GLN A 586 -21.03 -6.91 15.30
C GLN A 586 -21.24 -7.51 13.89
N ARG A 587 -21.40 -8.83 13.77
CA ARG A 587 -21.71 -9.48 12.48
C ARG A 587 -23.10 -9.09 11.96
N LEU A 588 -24.13 -9.12 12.81
CA LEU A 588 -25.47 -8.68 12.43
C LEU A 588 -25.49 -7.19 12.02
N LEU A 589 -24.71 -6.33 12.67
CA LEU A 589 -24.56 -4.91 12.28
C LEU A 589 -23.93 -4.76 10.88
N GLN A 590 -22.97 -5.62 10.53
CA GLN A 590 -22.33 -5.65 9.21
C GLN A 590 -23.29 -6.20 8.15
N GLU A 591 -23.94 -7.33 8.41
CA GLU A 591 -24.84 -8.02 7.47
C GLU A 591 -26.12 -7.24 7.20
N MET A 592 -26.75 -6.64 8.23
CA MET A 592 -28.02 -5.95 8.08
C MET A 592 -27.89 -4.51 7.61
N TRP A 593 -26.83 -3.80 7.98
CA TRP A 593 -26.72 -2.34 7.82
C TRP A 593 -25.42 -1.88 7.14
N ASP A 594 -24.61 -2.81 6.60
CA ASP A 594 -23.27 -2.54 6.03
C ASP A 594 -22.42 -1.66 6.97
N MET A 595 -22.56 -1.85 8.29
CA MET A 595 -21.64 -1.26 9.26
C MET A 595 -20.42 -2.16 9.35
N ASN A 596 -19.35 -1.72 8.69
CA ASN A 596 -18.08 -2.41 8.62
C ASN A 596 -16.99 -1.59 9.37
N ASN A 597 -15.73 -1.98 9.26
CA ASN A 597 -14.63 -1.38 10.02
C ASN A 597 -14.09 -0.06 9.42
N ILE A 598 -14.74 0.53 8.41
CA ILE A 598 -14.38 1.85 7.88
C ILE A 598 -15.02 2.95 8.75
N PRO A 599 -14.23 3.93 9.27
CA PRO A 599 -14.76 5.01 10.10
C PRO A 599 -15.87 5.83 9.42
N PRO A 600 -16.96 6.22 10.10
CA PRO A 600 -18.07 6.96 9.49
C PRO A 600 -17.69 8.25 8.76
N ASN A 601 -16.67 8.98 9.25
CA ASN A 601 -16.18 10.18 8.58
C ASN A 601 -15.43 9.86 7.28
N GLU A 602 -14.66 8.77 7.25
CA GLU A 602 -14.01 8.32 6.01
C GLU A 602 -15.05 7.81 5.00
N ARG A 603 -16.11 7.12 5.45
CA ARG A 603 -17.23 6.74 4.57
C ARG A 603 -17.90 7.96 3.92
N LYS A 604 -18.05 9.09 4.62
CA LYS A 604 -18.53 10.35 4.02
C LYS A 604 -17.59 10.85 2.93
N HIS A 605 -16.27 10.79 3.16
CA HIS A 605 -15.27 11.22 2.17
C HIS A 605 -15.25 10.29 0.94
N MET A 606 -15.42 8.97 1.13
CA MET A 606 -15.61 8.01 0.03
C MET A 606 -16.88 8.32 -0.78
N CYS A 607 -18.02 8.56 -0.12
CA CYS A 607 -19.27 8.92 -0.82
C CYS A 607 -19.14 10.26 -1.59
N TYR A 608 -18.44 11.25 -1.02
CA TYR A 608 -18.18 12.52 -1.71
C TYR A 608 -17.31 12.33 -2.96
N ALA A 609 -16.17 11.64 -2.83
CA ALA A 609 -15.26 11.39 -3.95
C ALA A 609 -15.91 10.52 -5.05
N ARG A 610 -16.71 9.52 -4.67
CA ARG A 610 -17.55 8.74 -5.60
C ARG A 610 -18.54 9.63 -6.35
N GLY A 611 -19.19 10.57 -5.67
CA GLY A 611 -20.08 11.55 -6.31
C GLY A 611 -19.34 12.39 -7.36
N ARG A 612 -18.07 12.76 -7.10
CA ARG A 612 -17.23 13.46 -8.09
C ARG A 612 -16.84 12.58 -9.27
N ALA A 613 -16.52 11.31 -9.06
CA ALA A 613 -16.23 10.35 -10.12
C ALA A 613 -17.44 10.13 -11.06
N LEU A 614 -18.65 10.00 -10.50
CA LEU A 614 -19.88 9.86 -11.28
C LEU A 614 -20.26 11.15 -12.04
N ASP A 615 -19.94 12.32 -11.49
CA ASP A 615 -20.11 13.60 -12.19
C ASP A 615 -19.11 13.75 -13.37
N VAL A 616 -17.88 13.22 -13.22
CA VAL A 616 -16.93 13.08 -14.34
C VAL A 616 -17.43 12.09 -15.40
N PHE A 617 -18.05 10.97 -15.02
CA PHE A 617 -18.70 10.06 -15.98
C PHE A 617 -19.77 10.78 -16.81
N CYS A 618 -20.66 11.53 -16.14
CA CYS A 618 -21.67 12.35 -16.80
C CYS A 618 -21.05 13.39 -17.75
N TRP A 619 -19.96 14.04 -17.35
CA TRP A 619 -19.22 14.99 -18.20
C TRP A 619 -18.63 14.30 -19.44
N ILE A 620 -17.94 13.17 -19.29
CA ILE A 620 -17.35 12.42 -20.40
C ILE A 620 -18.45 12.07 -21.42
N CYS A 621 -19.57 11.50 -20.98
CA CYS A 621 -20.66 11.11 -21.87
C CYS A 621 -21.46 12.29 -22.46
N ALA A 622 -21.30 13.51 -21.94
CA ALA A 622 -21.92 14.72 -22.48
C ALA A 622 -21.04 15.46 -23.50
N TYR A 623 -19.71 15.44 -23.32
CA TYR A 623 -18.76 16.24 -24.09
C TYR A 623 -17.86 15.43 -25.04
N LEU A 624 -17.70 14.13 -24.82
CA LEU A 624 -16.87 13.24 -25.64
C LEU A 624 -17.72 12.13 -26.29
N THR A 625 -17.45 11.82 -27.55
CA THR A 625 -17.95 10.61 -28.22
C THR A 625 -16.80 9.63 -28.38
N VAL A 626 -16.79 8.56 -27.58
CA VAL A 626 -15.81 7.48 -27.73
C VAL A 626 -16.39 6.40 -28.64
N THR A 627 -15.59 5.91 -29.59
CA THR A 627 -15.89 4.71 -30.36
C THR A 627 -14.92 3.59 -30.03
N LEU A 628 -15.40 2.35 -30.01
CA LEU A 628 -14.62 1.12 -29.98
C LEU A 628 -14.83 0.42 -31.32
N SER A 629 -13.77 0.24 -32.11
CA SER A 629 -13.84 -0.37 -33.45
C SER A 629 -14.94 0.24 -34.33
N SER A 630 -15.01 1.59 -34.36
CA SER A 630 -16.03 2.42 -35.04
C SER A 630 -17.47 2.36 -34.49
N GLN A 631 -17.75 1.61 -33.43
CA GLN A 631 -19.06 1.65 -32.74
C GLN A 631 -19.00 2.62 -31.55
N ALA A 632 -19.93 3.57 -31.44
CA ALA A 632 -20.03 4.45 -30.27
C ALA A 632 -20.29 3.64 -28.98
N VAL A 633 -19.55 3.95 -27.92
CA VAL A 633 -19.63 3.27 -26.62
C VAL A 633 -19.68 4.27 -25.47
N ASP A 634 -20.41 3.89 -24.41
CA ASP A 634 -20.30 4.54 -23.11
C ASP A 634 -19.03 4.00 -22.42
N LEU A 635 -17.88 4.61 -22.71
CA LEU A 635 -16.58 4.16 -22.20
C LEU A 635 -16.54 4.09 -20.66
N PRO A 636 -17.04 5.10 -19.89
CA PRO A 636 -17.03 5.03 -18.43
C PRO A 636 -17.79 3.83 -17.88
N ALA A 637 -19.04 3.60 -18.36
CA ALA A 637 -19.84 2.47 -17.92
C ALA A 637 -19.23 1.12 -18.34
N LEU A 638 -18.70 1.03 -19.56
CA LEU A 638 -18.04 -0.16 -20.11
C LEU A 638 -16.81 -0.55 -19.29
N PHE A 639 -15.93 0.42 -18.96
CA PHE A 639 -14.70 0.15 -18.24
C PHE A 639 -14.95 -0.19 -16.76
N LEU A 640 -15.81 0.56 -16.07
CA LEU A 640 -16.17 0.27 -14.68
C LEU A 640 -16.75 -1.16 -14.52
N ALA A 641 -17.60 -1.57 -15.45
CA ALA A 641 -18.24 -2.88 -15.44
C ALA A 641 -17.28 -4.01 -15.90
N HIS A 642 -16.34 -3.73 -16.81
CA HIS A 642 -15.25 -4.64 -17.20
C HIS A 642 -14.34 -4.93 -16.00
N GLN A 643 -13.80 -3.88 -15.38
CA GLN A 643 -12.90 -4.00 -14.24
C GLN A 643 -13.59 -4.71 -13.06
N SER A 644 -14.89 -4.47 -12.86
CA SER A 644 -15.70 -5.18 -11.86
C SER A 644 -15.85 -6.69 -12.12
N HIS A 645 -15.90 -7.12 -13.40
CA HIS A 645 -15.85 -8.54 -13.76
C HIS A 645 -14.45 -9.12 -13.55
N SER A 646 -13.41 -8.41 -14.01
CA SER A 646 -12.02 -8.84 -13.87
C SER A 646 -11.62 -9.01 -12.40
N ILE A 647 -12.01 -8.10 -11.49
CA ILE A 647 -11.79 -8.23 -10.04
C ILE A 647 -12.43 -9.51 -9.47
N LEU A 648 -13.64 -9.88 -9.92
CA LEU A 648 -14.33 -11.09 -9.46
C LEU A 648 -13.71 -12.37 -10.03
N ASN A 649 -13.35 -12.36 -11.31
CA ASN A 649 -12.62 -13.45 -11.95
C ASN A 649 -11.30 -13.71 -11.20
N TYR A 650 -10.53 -12.64 -10.96
CA TYR A 650 -9.28 -12.69 -10.20
C TYR A 650 -9.49 -13.29 -8.81
N LYS A 651 -10.47 -12.80 -8.04
CA LYS A 651 -10.71 -13.34 -6.70
C LYS A 651 -11.14 -14.81 -6.71
N ALA A 652 -11.90 -15.25 -7.72
CA ALA A 652 -12.28 -16.64 -7.87
C ALA A 652 -11.06 -17.53 -8.16
N GLN A 653 -10.19 -17.14 -9.11
CA GLN A 653 -8.97 -17.88 -9.43
C GLN A 653 -7.99 -17.91 -8.26
N ALA A 654 -7.75 -16.78 -7.58
CA ALA A 654 -6.90 -16.72 -6.40
C ALA A 654 -7.38 -17.66 -5.28
N VAL A 655 -8.69 -17.73 -5.04
CA VAL A 655 -9.28 -18.67 -4.06
C VAL A 655 -9.11 -20.14 -4.49
N MET A 656 -9.23 -20.45 -5.79
CA MET A 656 -8.98 -21.81 -6.30
C MET A 656 -7.52 -22.25 -6.11
N GLN A 657 -6.57 -21.30 -6.16
CA GLN A 657 -5.15 -21.53 -5.94
C GLN A 657 -4.71 -21.34 -4.47
N ALA A 658 -5.67 -21.18 -3.55
CA ALA A 658 -5.45 -20.95 -2.12
C ALA A 658 -4.65 -19.68 -1.75
N TYR A 659 -4.53 -18.70 -2.65
CA TYR A 659 -3.93 -17.40 -2.34
C TYR A 659 -4.86 -16.51 -1.48
N SER A 660 -4.29 -15.91 -0.44
CA SER A 660 -4.95 -14.90 0.40
C SER A 660 -4.57 -13.46 0.04
N GLY A 661 -5.44 -12.54 0.42
CA GLY A 661 -5.29 -11.09 0.23
C GLY A 661 -6.13 -10.38 1.28
N ALA A 662 -7.04 -9.49 0.87
CA ALA A 662 -8.01 -8.84 1.76
C ALA A 662 -8.68 -9.84 2.74
N PRO A 663 -8.44 -9.73 4.06
CA PRO A 663 -8.97 -10.68 5.04
C PRO A 663 -10.49 -10.74 5.02
N ARG A 664 -11.07 -11.93 5.21
CA ARG A 664 -12.53 -12.19 5.26
C ARG A 664 -13.29 -11.85 3.96
N CYS A 665 -12.61 -11.34 2.92
CA CYS A 665 -13.17 -11.15 1.58
C CYS A 665 -13.26 -12.48 0.83
N ASN A 666 -14.47 -13.01 0.70
CA ASN A 666 -14.79 -14.14 -0.19
C ASN A 666 -15.49 -13.64 -1.47
N VAL A 667 -15.60 -14.51 -2.48
CA VAL A 667 -16.16 -14.15 -3.80
C VAL A 667 -17.62 -13.65 -3.72
N ALA A 668 -18.43 -14.19 -2.81
CA ALA A 668 -19.83 -13.77 -2.65
C ALA A 668 -19.94 -12.37 -2.01
N ASN A 669 -19.18 -12.13 -0.93
CA ASN A 669 -19.15 -10.83 -0.27
C ASN A 669 -18.60 -9.74 -1.20
N LEU A 670 -17.56 -10.04 -1.97
CA LEU A 670 -16.99 -9.15 -2.99
C LEU A 670 -18.03 -8.83 -4.09
N ARG A 671 -18.78 -9.84 -4.56
CA ARG A 671 -19.83 -9.66 -5.57
C ARG A 671 -20.94 -8.73 -5.09
N GLU A 672 -21.39 -8.87 -3.85
CA GLU A 672 -22.42 -7.98 -3.29
C GLU A 672 -21.89 -6.55 -3.08
N GLN A 673 -20.63 -6.36 -2.67
CA GLN A 673 -20.04 -5.01 -2.56
C GLN A 673 -19.84 -4.35 -3.93
N ILE A 674 -19.44 -5.09 -4.97
CA ILE A 674 -19.39 -4.61 -6.37
C ILE A 674 -20.78 -4.21 -6.85
N LYS A 675 -21.77 -5.09 -6.68
CA LYS A 675 -23.18 -4.84 -7.02
C LYS A 675 -23.71 -3.57 -6.35
N ASN A 676 -23.39 -3.33 -5.08
CA ASN A 676 -23.76 -2.11 -4.35
C ASN A 676 -23.09 -0.85 -4.91
N ALA A 677 -21.82 -0.93 -5.34
CA ALA A 677 -21.13 0.20 -5.96
C ALA A 677 -21.68 0.50 -7.38
N LEU A 678 -21.95 -0.54 -8.17
CA LEU A 678 -22.43 -0.43 -9.55
C LEU A 678 -23.87 0.06 -9.67
N GLN A 679 -24.76 -0.21 -8.69
CA GLN A 679 -26.16 0.27 -8.71
C GLN A 679 -26.31 1.81 -8.84
N LEU A 680 -25.24 2.56 -8.62
CA LEU A 680 -25.19 4.01 -8.75
C LEU A 680 -25.03 4.49 -10.21
N ASP A 681 -24.61 3.60 -11.13
CA ASP A 681 -24.65 3.82 -12.58
C ASP A 681 -25.42 2.68 -13.25
N THR A 682 -26.63 2.98 -13.73
CA THR A 682 -27.54 1.97 -14.30
C THR A 682 -26.94 1.26 -15.52
N LYS A 683 -26.15 1.95 -16.35
CA LYS A 683 -25.56 1.35 -17.56
C LYS A 683 -24.45 0.38 -17.20
N ALA A 684 -23.54 0.78 -16.30
CA ALA A 684 -22.47 -0.09 -15.81
C ALA A 684 -23.06 -1.33 -15.13
N PHE A 685 -24.11 -1.15 -14.32
CA PHE A 685 -24.84 -2.24 -13.69
C PHE A 685 -25.47 -3.21 -14.70
N GLU A 686 -26.17 -2.70 -15.72
CA GLU A 686 -26.76 -3.51 -16.79
C GLU A 686 -25.70 -4.26 -17.60
N MET A 687 -24.60 -3.60 -18.00
CA MET A 687 -23.50 -4.23 -18.73
C MET A 687 -22.81 -5.32 -17.92
N TRP A 688 -22.64 -5.11 -16.61
CA TRP A 688 -22.08 -6.10 -15.69
C TRP A 688 -23.03 -7.31 -15.52
N GLN A 689 -24.31 -7.08 -15.22
CA GLN A 689 -25.28 -8.17 -15.03
C GLN A 689 -25.53 -9.02 -16.27
N SER A 690 -25.61 -8.38 -17.44
CA SER A 690 -25.94 -9.04 -18.71
C SER A 690 -24.78 -9.85 -19.30
N ASN A 691 -23.59 -9.79 -18.69
CA ASN A 691 -22.33 -10.32 -19.25
C ASN A 691 -22.00 -9.81 -20.67
N MET A 692 -22.64 -8.71 -21.14
CA MET A 692 -22.43 -8.17 -22.50
C MET A 692 -20.97 -7.82 -22.79
N ILE A 693 -20.17 -7.58 -21.76
CA ILE A 693 -18.74 -7.25 -21.82
C ILE A 693 -17.90 -8.43 -22.28
N LEU A 694 -18.26 -9.67 -21.91
CA LEU A 694 -17.54 -10.89 -22.31
C LEU A 694 -17.50 -11.10 -23.84
N SER A 695 -18.37 -10.41 -24.58
CA SER A 695 -18.39 -10.41 -26.05
C SER A 695 -17.57 -9.29 -26.70
N LYS A 696 -16.97 -8.38 -25.91
CA LYS A 696 -16.36 -7.12 -26.39
C LYS A 696 -14.91 -6.92 -25.94
N ILE A 697 -14.60 -7.30 -24.70
CA ILE A 697 -13.30 -7.07 -24.03
C ILE A 697 -12.97 -8.31 -23.19
N GLU A 698 -11.69 -8.67 -23.17
CA GLU A 698 -11.14 -9.82 -22.42
C GLU A 698 -11.12 -9.50 -20.91
N THR A 699 -11.60 -10.43 -20.08
CA THR A 699 -11.75 -10.26 -18.61
C THR A 699 -10.68 -10.97 -17.79
N ASP A 700 -9.59 -11.36 -18.44
CA ASP A 700 -8.31 -11.76 -17.86
C ASP A 700 -7.39 -10.56 -17.59
N SER A 701 -7.68 -9.38 -18.15
CA SER A 701 -7.00 -8.11 -17.84
C SER A 701 -7.79 -7.22 -16.88
N LEU A 702 -7.08 -6.47 -16.04
CA LEU A 702 -7.60 -5.44 -15.14
C LEU A 702 -7.81 -4.07 -15.83
N LEU A 703 -7.31 -3.93 -17.07
CA LEU A 703 -7.39 -2.75 -17.93
C LEU A 703 -8.09 -3.10 -19.26
N LEU A 704 -8.43 -2.09 -20.07
CA LEU A 704 -9.18 -2.26 -21.33
C LEU A 704 -8.44 -3.01 -22.45
N GLY A 705 -7.16 -3.37 -22.24
CA GLY A 705 -6.30 -3.97 -23.26
C GLY A 705 -5.84 -2.94 -24.30
N ASP A 706 -5.71 -3.36 -25.55
CA ASP A 706 -5.26 -2.53 -26.68
C ASP A 706 -6.12 -1.26 -26.87
N LEU A 707 -5.57 -0.12 -26.45
CA LEU A 707 -6.21 1.19 -26.53
C LEU A 707 -6.32 1.72 -27.97
N SER A 708 -5.53 1.20 -28.93
CA SER A 708 -5.60 1.63 -30.34
C SER A 708 -6.93 1.30 -31.02
N ARG A 709 -7.72 0.39 -30.41
CA ARG A 709 -9.08 0.04 -30.83
C ARG A 709 -10.10 1.13 -30.55
N PHE A 710 -9.76 2.13 -29.73
CA PHE A 710 -10.65 3.21 -29.33
C PHE A 710 -10.32 4.52 -30.08
N THR A 711 -11.30 5.40 -30.21
CA THR A 711 -11.09 6.73 -30.81
C THR A 711 -12.02 7.75 -30.16
N ILE A 712 -11.46 8.91 -29.78
CA ILE A 712 -12.21 10.03 -29.20
C ILE A 712 -12.60 11.01 -30.31
N LEU A 713 -13.85 11.46 -30.28
CA LEU A 713 -14.38 12.53 -31.12
C LEU A 713 -15.05 13.59 -30.23
N ARG A 714 -14.60 14.84 -30.31
CA ARG A 714 -15.35 15.98 -29.75
C ARG A 714 -16.43 16.44 -30.74
N PRO A 715 -17.70 16.57 -30.34
CA PRO A 715 -18.73 17.16 -31.19
C PRO A 715 -18.40 18.61 -31.55
N ILE A 716 -18.17 18.87 -32.85
CA ILE A 716 -17.93 20.22 -33.38
C ILE A 716 -19.22 21.04 -33.19
N GLY A 717 -19.23 21.93 -32.20
CA GLY A 717 -20.38 22.78 -31.88
C GLY A 717 -20.56 23.14 -30.40
N VAL A 718 -19.83 22.51 -29.48
CA VAL A 718 -19.94 22.77 -28.02
C VAL A 718 -18.86 23.74 -27.49
N LEU A 719 -17.92 24.17 -28.34
CA LEU A 719 -16.65 24.79 -27.90
C LEU A 719 -16.65 26.32 -27.68
N ASP A 720 -17.64 27.07 -28.17
CA ASP A 720 -17.66 28.54 -28.07
C ASP A 720 -18.27 29.09 -26.76
N GLY A 721 -18.75 28.22 -25.86
CA GLY A 721 -19.46 28.64 -24.63
C GLY A 721 -18.56 28.98 -23.44
N LEU A 722 -17.55 28.15 -23.16
CA LEU A 722 -16.83 28.17 -21.86
C LEU A 722 -15.30 27.99 -21.93
N LEU A 723 -14.74 27.50 -23.04
CA LEU A 723 -13.27 27.36 -23.22
C LEU A 723 -12.72 28.25 -24.36
N GLY A 724 -13.54 28.63 -25.34
CA GLY A 724 -13.10 29.38 -26.53
C GLY A 724 -12.66 30.84 -26.32
N ILE A 725 -12.94 31.46 -25.17
CA ILE A 725 -12.67 32.90 -24.96
C ILE A 725 -11.22 33.19 -24.51
N HIS A 726 -10.51 32.24 -23.90
CA HIS A 726 -9.15 32.48 -23.38
C HIS A 726 -8.01 32.07 -24.32
N TYR A 727 -8.16 31.02 -25.13
CA TYR A 727 -7.07 30.57 -26.02
C TYR A 727 -6.86 31.45 -27.26
N LEU A 728 -7.89 32.18 -27.71
CA LEU A 728 -7.83 33.03 -28.91
C LEU A 728 -7.23 34.44 -28.67
N LEU A 729 -6.86 34.77 -27.42
CA LEU A 729 -6.30 36.08 -27.04
C LEU A 729 -4.80 36.06 -26.71
N ILE A 730 -4.13 34.90 -26.73
CA ILE A 730 -2.71 34.76 -26.34
C ILE A 730 -1.78 34.60 -27.56
N CYS A 731 -2.31 34.35 -28.76
CA CYS A 731 -1.52 34.23 -30.00
C CYS A 731 -1.39 35.54 -30.82
N ASN A 732 -1.63 36.71 -30.24
CA ASN A 732 -1.37 38.02 -30.88
C ASN A 732 -1.15 39.14 -29.83
N CYS A 733 0.05 39.18 -29.24
CA CYS A 733 0.68 40.36 -28.65
C CYS A 733 2.20 40.14 -28.58
#